data_AF-A0A8J6HHN5-F1
#
_entry.id   AF-A0A8J6HHN5-F1
#
_cell.length_a   1.000
_cell.length_b   1.000
_cell.length_c   1.000
_cell.angle_alpha   90.00
_cell.angle_beta   90.00
_cell.angle_gamma   90.00
#
_symmetry.space_group_name_H-M   'P 1'
#
loop_
_entity.id
_entity.type
_entity.pdbx_description
1 polymer ?
#
loop_
_entity_poly.entity_id
_entity_poly.type
_entity_poly.pdbx_seq_one_letter_code
_entity_poly.pdbx_strand_id
1 'polypeptide(L)'
;MIVPSQLALKTHTNFGCAGSVATLDKLVDRFPLPPVSPPIDETSLTHVIRIAPHNYVTNANCNGRTIIYNNPVLISFVFHSKTQRIRTVSGVDNRTFPPNFKFGVATASYQVEGAWDEDGKGENIWDHLTHTTPDSIYDSSNGDIACDSYHKFDTDLDLLKELGVDFYRLSISWTRILPTGHIDGQINEAGVAYYEDIFTKLQENGIEAVVTLYHWDLPQPLQEDLGGWLNETIVDVYANYARLAFELFGDKVQYWATFNEPYIVCQQGYESGGKAPAITKAPGIDLYTCAHVVLKSHAKAYHIYDSEYRATQKGKISIVLNTNWFEPASDDEKDLEAAERKRQFSFGWFANPIVHGNYPQVMIDRIGERSEKEGFDKSRLLEFTSEEIEDIKGTYDFIGVNHYSTSLVQWIEDYEIGEPSSIKDVSAEVYDDDSWETSASDWLKEYLSNLLEAIYDDEVNVTAYTAWSLMDNFEWFQGYSKTTGVDDRQFPSNFKFGVATASYQVEGAWDEDGKGENIWDHLTHTTPDLIYDGSNGDIACDSYHKLEEDLALIKDLGVDFYRLSLSWSRILPTGHIDGQINEAGVAYYEDILTKLQENDIQAMVTLYHWDLPQPLQEHMGGWLNDTIVDVYGNYARLAFDLFGDKVQYWATFNEPHVVCQQGYESGRKAPAITKAPGIDLYTCAHVVLKSHAKAYHIYDSEYRATQKGKISIVLNTNWYEPVSDDEKDLEAAERNIQFSFGWFANPIVHGNYPQVMIDRIGERSEKEGFDKSRLPEFTSQEIEDIKGTYDFIGLNHYTTSLAEWIEDYEIGEPSSNKDISVKGSLDDSWESSASSWLKVVPWGIRKLTKWIKDTYNNPEIIITENGFSDNGDTLDDPRRINYYREYLSSLLEAIYDDGVNVTAYTAWSLMDNFEWLQGYSKNVDLDISSKDLRFKSRLNFNPTRKSPLTLDNFPMKKRLRSPVSQSLNLHRMLAAVQMDRIKTGTTIPSPCETNFVDGVAFEGVLQGSATRPRAQNSIFNKNPSWQCLYLKSAPSFNFYYLTLVTESVPFENKRGLIQRGGHHHLTLNTTNTHILTLHSHRMYKFGTPLTPEFDSAKYINTERCRLQLNGLLKTRVLLKDVEGRWLKPGVAVSLQEVRAEEVDDRGRVTDSLDAANATFMFMYSRWTNKTGTKMTIT
;
A
#
# COMPACT_ATOMS: atom_id res chain seq x y z
N MET A 1 18.27 37.89 55.68
CA MET A 1 19.66 37.78 56.17
C MET A 1 20.17 36.43 55.73
N ILE A 2 21.36 36.28 55.15
CA ILE A 2 22.53 37.18 55.08
C ILE A 2 22.70 37.62 53.59
N VAL A 3 22.70 38.89 53.10
CA VAL A 3 23.08 40.27 53.55
C VAL A 3 24.60 40.49 53.51
N PRO A 4 25.14 41.45 52.72
CA PRO A 4 24.87 42.91 52.83
C PRO A 4 24.54 43.60 51.48
N SER A 5 24.23 44.91 51.37
CA SER A 5 24.35 46.06 52.31
C SER A 5 23.14 47.05 52.23
N GLN A 6 23.16 48.13 53.04
CA GLN A 6 22.13 49.21 53.16
C GLN A 6 22.63 50.52 52.47
N LEU A 7 21.83 51.55 52.09
CA LEU A 7 21.22 52.55 53.00
C LEU A 7 20.36 53.65 52.27
N ALA A 8 19.08 53.75 52.65
CA ALA A 8 18.19 54.94 52.88
C ALA A 8 18.33 56.37 52.20
N LEU A 9 17.16 56.92 51.77
CA LEU A 9 16.69 58.35 51.76
C LEU A 9 17.18 59.30 50.60
N LYS A 10 16.48 60.39 50.14
CA LYS A 10 15.21 61.08 50.54
C LYS A 10 14.62 62.02 49.43
N THR A 11 13.27 62.10 49.27
CA THR A 11 12.38 63.26 48.83
C THR A 11 12.75 64.17 47.62
N HIS A 12 11.88 64.68 46.72
CA HIS A 12 10.39 64.71 46.46
C HIS A 12 10.18 65.04 44.92
N THR A 13 9.08 65.50 44.28
CA THR A 13 7.82 66.25 44.61
C THR A 13 6.74 66.12 43.46
N ASN A 14 5.65 66.91 43.50
CA ASN A 14 4.51 67.04 42.55
C ASN A 14 4.90 67.59 41.14
N PHE A 15 4.06 67.70 40.08
CA PHE A 15 2.59 67.85 39.89
C PHE A 15 2.12 67.18 38.55
N GLY A 16 0.84 67.26 38.16
CA GLY A 16 0.31 66.74 36.87
C GLY A 16 -0.83 67.58 36.26
N CYS A 17 -1.60 66.97 35.34
CA CYS A 17 -2.85 67.41 34.66
C CYS A 17 -2.79 67.53 33.12
N ALA A 18 -3.73 66.84 32.46
CA ALA A 18 -4.55 67.18 31.28
C ALA A 18 -4.06 68.12 30.15
N GLY A 19 -4.42 67.78 28.90
CA GLY A 19 -4.42 68.69 27.76
C GLY A 19 -4.78 68.01 26.43
N SER A 20 -5.72 68.57 25.67
CA SER A 20 -6.22 68.04 24.40
C SER A 20 -6.19 69.10 23.29
N VAL A 21 -6.23 68.65 22.02
CA VAL A 21 -6.72 69.40 20.83
C VAL A 21 -5.78 70.43 20.15
N ALA A 22 -5.91 70.49 18.81
CA ALA A 22 -5.59 71.56 17.84
C ALA A 22 -4.16 71.79 17.30
N THR A 23 -3.99 71.36 16.04
CA THR A 23 -3.49 72.14 14.88
C THR A 23 -3.19 73.64 15.05
N LEU A 24 -2.00 74.07 14.59
CA LEU A 24 -1.72 74.89 13.37
C LEU A 24 -0.16 75.06 13.30
N ASP A 25 0.57 74.87 12.20
CA ASP A 25 0.49 75.34 10.79
C ASP A 25 1.15 76.71 10.54
N LYS A 26 1.98 76.80 9.47
CA LYS A 26 2.77 77.94 8.94
C LYS A 26 3.97 78.40 9.80
N LEU A 27 5.10 78.89 9.26
CA LEU A 27 5.57 79.20 7.88
C LEU A 27 6.90 78.41 7.59
N VAL A 28 7.26 77.97 6.38
CA VAL A 28 7.45 78.67 5.08
C VAL A 28 8.67 79.64 5.16
N ASP A 29 9.72 79.59 4.32
CA ASP A 29 9.80 79.23 2.90
C ASP A 29 11.23 78.83 2.43
N ARG A 30 11.39 77.99 1.39
CA ARG A 30 12.23 78.20 0.17
C ARG A 30 12.51 76.95 -0.70
N PHE A 31 12.44 77.18 -2.02
CA PHE A 31 12.78 76.32 -3.18
C PHE A 31 11.72 75.28 -3.62
N PRO A 32 11.62 74.92 -4.93
CA PRO A 32 10.33 74.60 -5.56
C PRO A 32 10.13 73.14 -6.01
N LEU A 33 8.83 72.77 -6.10
CA LEU A 33 8.24 71.60 -6.80
C LEU A 33 8.05 71.92 -8.32
N PRO A 34 7.64 71.01 -9.25
CA PRO A 34 7.01 69.66 -9.12
C PRO A 34 7.83 68.55 -9.88
N PRO A 35 7.37 67.29 -10.09
CA PRO A 35 6.04 66.70 -9.93
C PRO A 35 5.91 65.40 -9.12
N VAL A 36 4.62 65.07 -8.85
CA VAL A 36 3.98 63.77 -8.54
C VAL A 36 4.85 62.68 -7.88
N SER A 37 4.46 62.31 -6.65
CA SER A 37 4.98 61.14 -5.93
C SER A 37 4.79 59.84 -6.72
N PRO A 38 5.75 58.89 -6.68
CA PRO A 38 5.53 57.53 -7.17
C PRO A 38 4.45 56.80 -6.34
N PRO A 39 3.94 55.65 -6.82
CA PRO A 39 2.94 54.85 -6.11
C PRO A 39 3.39 54.36 -4.72
N ILE A 40 2.43 53.84 -3.97
CA ILE A 40 2.69 53.00 -2.80
C ILE A 40 3.29 51.68 -3.30
N ASP A 41 4.25 51.14 -2.55
CA ASP A 41 4.91 49.87 -2.87
C ASP A 41 4.04 48.68 -2.44
N GLU A 42 3.52 47.93 -3.41
CA GLU A 42 2.54 46.84 -3.20
C GLU A 42 3.20 45.45 -3.01
N THR A 43 4.53 45.36 -2.94
CA THR A 43 5.32 44.11 -2.97
C THR A 43 5.27 43.22 -1.70
N SER A 44 4.18 43.29 -0.92
CA SER A 44 4.22 42.94 0.53
C SER A 44 3.22 41.88 1.03
N LEU A 45 2.70 41.04 0.13
CA LEU A 45 1.83 39.89 0.50
C LEU A 45 2.58 38.56 0.69
N THR A 46 3.73 38.36 0.06
CA THR A 46 4.40 37.04 -0.03
C THR A 46 5.21 36.61 1.20
N HIS A 47 5.34 37.46 2.23
CA HIS A 47 6.18 37.16 3.40
C HIS A 47 5.53 36.21 4.43
N VAL A 48 4.21 35.97 4.38
CA VAL A 48 3.49 35.12 5.35
C VAL A 48 3.87 33.63 5.24
N ILE A 49 4.41 33.21 4.10
CA ILE A 49 4.56 31.79 3.71
C ILE A 49 6.06 31.42 3.57
N ARG A 50 6.98 32.22 4.12
CA ARG A 50 8.42 31.92 4.07
C ARG A 50 8.84 30.87 5.11
N ILE A 51 8.28 29.68 5.00
CA ILE A 51 8.59 28.52 5.87
C ILE A 51 9.86 27.81 5.33
N ALA A 52 10.95 28.58 5.17
CA ALA A 52 12.23 28.13 4.61
C ALA A 52 13.41 28.99 5.14
N PRO A 53 14.52 28.38 5.62
CA PRO A 53 15.44 29.06 6.53
C PRO A 53 16.38 30.09 5.88
N HIS A 54 16.60 31.18 6.61
CA HIS A 54 17.57 32.24 6.32
C HIS A 54 19.02 31.72 6.25
N ASN A 55 19.61 31.54 5.06
CA ASN A 55 21.07 31.41 4.92
C ASN A 55 21.67 31.63 3.50
N TYR A 56 21.14 32.55 2.67
CA TYR A 56 21.79 32.98 1.41
C TYR A 56 21.58 34.47 1.07
N VAL A 57 21.98 35.40 1.96
CA VAL A 57 22.24 36.80 1.58
C VAL A 57 23.47 37.35 2.33
N THR A 58 24.63 37.35 1.68
CA THR A 58 25.76 38.19 2.10
C THR A 58 25.79 39.48 1.29
N ASN A 59 25.39 40.60 1.92
CA ASN A 59 25.42 41.96 1.38
C ASN A 59 24.46 42.29 0.20
N ALA A 60 23.17 42.44 0.50
CA ALA A 60 22.28 43.32 -0.26
C ALA A 60 21.51 44.24 0.73
N ASN A 61 21.47 45.55 0.46
CA ASN A 61 20.81 46.55 1.33
C ASN A 61 19.31 46.66 1.05
N CYS A 62 18.55 45.62 1.35
CA CYS A 62 17.09 45.62 1.23
C CYS A 62 16.45 46.14 2.53
N ASN A 63 16.14 47.44 2.59
CA ASN A 63 15.35 48.05 3.68
C ASN A 63 13.85 47.73 3.57
N GLY A 64 13.50 46.47 3.32
CA GLY A 64 12.14 45.97 3.36
C GLY A 64 11.62 45.94 4.79
N ARG A 65 10.37 46.37 5.01
CA ARG A 65 9.68 46.19 6.28
C ARG A 65 8.81 44.94 6.18
N THR A 66 8.99 43.99 7.09
CA THR A 66 8.01 42.93 7.33
C THR A 66 6.64 43.56 7.58
N ILE A 67 5.62 43.18 6.82
CA ILE A 67 4.24 43.57 7.10
C ILE A 67 3.65 42.56 8.08
N ILE A 68 3.39 43.05 9.30
CA ILE A 68 2.76 42.29 10.37
C ILE A 68 1.25 42.19 10.08
N TYR A 69 0.77 40.98 9.86
CA TYR A 69 -0.66 40.70 9.70
C TYR A 69 -1.33 40.63 11.07
N ASN A 70 -2.05 41.69 11.43
CA ASN A 70 -2.76 41.79 12.72
C ASN A 70 -3.96 40.84 12.84
N ASN A 71 -4.41 40.23 11.73
CA ASN A 71 -5.44 39.20 11.72
C ASN A 71 -4.80 37.80 11.89
N PRO A 72 -5.47 36.85 12.56
CA PRO A 72 -4.92 35.52 12.80
C PRO A 72 -4.83 34.68 11.51
N VAL A 73 -3.77 33.89 11.38
CA VAL A 73 -3.64 32.88 10.34
C VAL A 73 -4.02 31.52 10.92
N LEU A 74 -4.76 30.72 10.14
CA LEU A 74 -5.08 29.32 10.39
C LEU A 74 -4.45 28.50 9.27
N ILE A 75 -3.45 27.71 9.60
CA ILE A 75 -2.74 26.90 8.61
C ILE A 75 -3.28 25.48 8.64
N SER A 76 -3.49 24.94 7.46
CA SER A 76 -3.81 23.55 7.18
C SER A 76 -2.71 23.03 6.26
N PHE A 77 -2.30 21.79 6.41
CA PHE A 77 -1.28 21.21 5.54
C PHE A 77 -1.82 19.95 4.88
N VAL A 78 -1.77 19.85 3.55
CA VAL A 78 -2.35 18.72 2.80
C VAL A 78 -1.25 17.75 2.37
N PHE A 79 -1.30 16.53 2.89
CA PHE A 79 -0.30 15.51 2.56
C PHE A 79 -0.48 14.96 1.14
N HIS A 80 0.49 15.27 0.28
CA HIS A 80 0.77 14.60 -0.99
C HIS A 80 2.23 14.12 -0.96
N SER A 81 2.48 12.89 -1.44
CA SER A 81 3.72 12.12 -1.24
C SER A 81 4.93 12.59 -2.07
N LYS A 82 5.00 13.87 -2.45
CA LYS A 82 6.16 14.45 -3.15
C LYS A 82 7.12 15.14 -2.19
N THR A 83 8.11 14.35 -1.79
CA THR A 83 9.37 14.73 -1.14
C THR A 83 10.05 15.91 -1.84
N GLN A 84 10.09 17.07 -1.18
CA GLN A 84 10.84 18.26 -1.62
C GLN A 84 11.42 18.98 -0.41
N ARG A 85 12.57 19.64 -0.59
CA ARG A 85 13.36 20.21 0.51
C ARG A 85 12.56 21.06 1.51
N ILE A 86 12.46 20.56 2.73
CA ILE A 86 12.80 21.38 3.89
C ILE A 86 14.33 21.35 3.99
N ARG A 87 14.97 22.53 4.02
CA ARG A 87 16.42 22.59 4.22
C ARG A 87 16.67 22.43 5.72
N THR A 88 17.46 21.42 6.11
CA THR A 88 17.74 21.13 7.52
C THR A 88 18.16 22.37 8.31
N VAL A 89 17.26 22.88 9.17
CA VAL A 89 17.70 23.65 10.34
C VAL A 89 18.35 22.68 11.33
N SER A 90 19.27 23.15 12.15
CA SER A 90 20.14 22.30 12.98
C SER A 90 19.43 21.73 14.21
N GLY A 91 18.53 20.76 13.97
CA GLY A 91 17.76 20.02 14.98
C GLY A 91 16.32 20.52 15.12
N VAL A 92 15.45 19.64 15.66
CA VAL A 92 14.05 19.95 15.98
C VAL A 92 13.98 21.12 16.97
N ASP A 93 13.07 22.06 16.73
CA ASP A 93 12.86 23.17 17.67
C ASP A 93 12.26 22.65 18.99
N ASN A 94 12.87 23.05 20.10
CA ASN A 94 12.46 22.67 21.45
C ASN A 94 11.57 23.73 22.13
N ARG A 95 11.15 24.77 21.41
CA ARG A 95 10.11 25.73 21.85
C ARG A 95 8.75 25.03 21.91
N THR A 96 7.91 25.48 22.85
CA THR A 96 6.49 25.11 22.91
C THR A 96 5.67 26.11 22.11
N PHE A 97 4.62 25.67 21.42
CA PHE A 97 3.65 26.58 20.77
C PHE A 97 3.01 27.55 21.78
N PRO A 98 2.51 28.72 21.32
CA PRO A 98 1.85 29.70 22.19
C PRO A 98 0.68 29.11 22.99
N PRO A 99 0.40 29.55 24.25
CA PRO A 99 -0.60 28.92 25.13
C PRO A 99 -2.06 28.91 24.67
N ASN A 100 -2.38 29.55 23.54
CA ASN A 100 -3.73 29.57 22.92
C ASN A 100 -3.69 29.03 21.48
N PHE A 101 -2.58 28.41 21.06
CA PHE A 101 -2.43 27.82 19.73
C PHE A 101 -3.20 26.49 19.69
N LYS A 102 -3.96 26.28 18.61
CA LYS A 102 -4.84 25.10 18.48
C LYS A 102 -4.31 24.07 17.49
N PHE A 103 -4.53 22.79 17.81
CA PHE A 103 -4.28 21.65 16.93
C PHE A 103 -5.58 21.02 16.47
N GLY A 104 -5.65 20.69 15.18
CA GLY A 104 -6.80 20.02 14.59
C GLY A 104 -6.41 19.08 13.47
N VAL A 105 -7.40 18.33 13.00
CA VAL A 105 -7.28 17.45 11.82
C VAL A 105 -8.41 17.75 10.82
N ALA A 106 -8.21 17.33 9.56
CA ALA A 106 -9.10 17.67 8.46
C ALA A 106 -9.59 16.47 7.64
N THR A 107 -10.73 16.67 6.98
CA THR A 107 -11.38 15.76 6.01
C THR A 107 -12.19 16.57 4.97
N ALA A 108 -12.70 15.90 3.93
CA ALA A 108 -13.64 16.46 2.97
C ALA A 108 -14.82 15.51 2.73
N SER A 109 -16.00 16.08 2.54
CA SER A 109 -17.27 15.43 2.22
C SER A 109 -17.10 14.29 1.20
N TYR A 110 -16.70 14.61 -0.03
CA TYR A 110 -16.55 13.61 -1.10
C TYR A 110 -15.44 12.58 -0.83
N GLN A 111 -14.43 12.92 -0.02
CA GLN A 111 -13.31 12.03 0.25
C GLN A 111 -13.63 10.96 1.30
N VAL A 112 -14.54 11.24 2.26
CA VAL A 112 -14.80 10.35 3.41
C VAL A 112 -16.25 9.90 3.59
N GLU A 113 -17.25 10.69 3.18
CA GLU A 113 -18.64 10.40 3.55
C GLU A 113 -19.20 9.13 2.92
N GLY A 114 -19.00 8.94 1.61
CA GLY A 114 -19.69 7.92 0.83
C GLY A 114 -21.20 8.19 0.73
N ALA A 115 -21.99 7.13 0.62
CA ALA A 115 -23.45 7.15 0.63
C ALA A 115 -23.99 8.18 -0.40
N TRP A 116 -23.57 8.02 -1.66
CA TRP A 116 -23.70 9.06 -2.68
C TRP A 116 -25.14 9.27 -3.19
N ASP A 117 -25.96 8.21 -3.23
CA ASP A 117 -27.37 8.24 -3.63
C ASP A 117 -28.34 7.92 -2.47
N GLU A 118 -27.82 7.76 -1.26
CA GLU A 118 -28.60 7.43 -0.07
C GLU A 118 -29.26 8.65 0.58
N ASP A 119 -30.37 8.39 1.29
CA ASP A 119 -31.17 9.36 2.04
C ASP A 119 -31.45 10.68 1.31
N GLY A 120 -31.57 10.63 -0.02
CA GLY A 120 -31.95 11.75 -0.86
C GLY A 120 -30.82 12.72 -1.24
N LYS A 121 -29.53 12.37 -1.04
CA LYS A 121 -28.41 13.14 -1.62
C LYS A 121 -28.54 13.22 -3.15
N GLY A 122 -28.16 14.37 -3.72
CA GLY A 122 -28.05 14.59 -5.16
C GLY A 122 -26.67 14.26 -5.76
N GLU A 123 -26.65 14.10 -7.08
CA GLU A 123 -25.44 13.96 -7.89
C GLU A 123 -24.64 15.27 -7.91
N ASN A 124 -23.35 15.20 -7.58
CA ASN A 124 -22.35 16.26 -7.69
C ASN A 124 -21.38 15.98 -8.86
N ILE A 125 -20.59 16.96 -9.25
CA ILE A 125 -19.68 16.88 -10.41
C ILE A 125 -18.61 15.78 -10.29
N TRP A 126 -18.27 15.31 -9.09
CA TRP A 126 -17.38 14.15 -8.89
C TRP A 126 -18.10 12.81 -8.95
N ASP A 127 -19.33 12.70 -8.39
CA ASP A 127 -20.19 11.52 -8.62
C ASP A 127 -20.28 11.32 -10.16
N HIS A 128 -20.67 12.39 -10.87
CA HIS A 128 -20.81 12.42 -12.33
C HIS A 128 -19.52 12.07 -13.08
N LEU A 129 -18.39 12.68 -12.74
CA LEU A 129 -17.12 12.41 -13.43
C LEU A 129 -16.68 10.96 -13.24
N THR A 130 -16.72 10.45 -12.00
CA THR A 130 -16.27 9.08 -11.70
C THR A 130 -17.19 8.01 -12.27
N HIS A 131 -18.49 8.28 -12.40
CA HIS A 131 -19.45 7.34 -13.01
C HIS A 131 -19.43 7.37 -14.54
N THR A 132 -19.28 8.54 -15.16
CA THR A 132 -19.32 8.69 -16.62
C THR A 132 -17.98 8.45 -17.30
N THR A 133 -16.87 8.77 -16.62
CA THR A 133 -15.51 8.65 -17.16
C THR A 133 -14.53 8.11 -16.08
N PRO A 134 -14.68 6.84 -15.64
CA PRO A 134 -13.82 6.23 -14.60
C PRO A 134 -12.32 6.39 -14.88
N ASP A 135 -11.91 6.25 -16.15
CA ASP A 135 -10.54 6.44 -16.67
C ASP A 135 -9.91 7.84 -16.35
N SER A 136 -10.68 8.79 -15.81
CA SER A 136 -10.20 10.08 -15.29
C SER A 136 -9.55 9.96 -13.89
N ILE A 137 -9.79 8.84 -13.21
CA ILE A 137 -9.22 8.47 -11.92
C ILE A 137 -8.17 7.39 -12.16
N TYR A 138 -7.00 7.50 -11.52
CA TYR A 138 -5.83 6.66 -11.80
C TYR A 138 -6.09 5.15 -11.68
N ASP A 139 -6.86 4.75 -10.66
CA ASP A 139 -7.29 3.37 -10.38
C ASP A 139 -8.72 3.06 -10.87
N SER A 140 -9.34 3.99 -11.62
CA SER A 140 -10.74 3.93 -12.05
C SER A 140 -11.79 3.78 -10.93
N SER A 141 -11.43 4.10 -9.68
CA SER A 141 -12.34 4.02 -8.52
C SER A 141 -13.25 5.25 -8.38
N ASN A 142 -14.17 5.22 -7.41
CA ASN A 142 -15.12 6.30 -7.14
C ASN A 142 -15.32 6.57 -5.63
N GLY A 143 -16.04 7.65 -5.32
CA GLY A 143 -16.34 8.11 -3.96
C GLY A 143 -17.62 7.51 -3.34
N ASP A 144 -18.27 6.55 -4.00
CA ASP A 144 -19.62 6.05 -3.65
C ASP A 144 -19.72 5.56 -2.20
N ILE A 145 -18.64 4.94 -1.71
CA ILE A 145 -18.52 4.40 -0.35
C ILE A 145 -17.47 5.19 0.45
N ALA A 146 -16.34 5.58 -0.16
CA ALA A 146 -15.26 6.31 0.52
C ALA A 146 -14.84 5.62 1.84
N CYS A 147 -14.64 6.39 2.91
CA CYS A 147 -14.43 5.86 4.27
C CYS A 147 -15.75 5.35 4.91
N ASP A 148 -16.88 5.71 4.30
CA ASP A 148 -18.26 5.48 4.75
C ASP A 148 -18.56 6.19 6.08
N SER A 149 -17.99 7.40 6.24
CA SER A 149 -18.21 8.28 7.41
C SER A 149 -19.68 8.68 7.56
N TYR A 150 -20.48 8.70 6.48
CA TYR A 150 -21.93 8.96 6.59
C TYR A 150 -22.62 7.98 7.57
N HIS A 151 -22.20 6.71 7.55
CA HIS A 151 -22.67 5.69 8.48
C HIS A 151 -21.76 5.46 9.70
N LYS A 152 -20.54 6.02 9.71
CA LYS A 152 -19.50 5.71 10.72
C LYS A 152 -18.99 6.87 11.55
N PHE A 153 -19.46 8.11 11.37
CA PHE A 153 -18.93 9.30 12.05
C PHE A 153 -18.82 9.20 13.58
N ASP A 154 -19.59 8.35 14.28
CA ASP A 154 -19.37 8.04 15.70
C ASP A 154 -17.98 7.43 15.99
N THR A 155 -17.46 6.61 15.07
CA THR A 155 -16.09 6.06 15.09
C THR A 155 -15.06 7.16 14.84
N ASP A 156 -15.34 8.04 13.88
CA ASP A 156 -14.46 9.15 13.50
C ASP A 156 -14.35 10.16 14.65
N LEU A 157 -15.45 10.38 15.38
CA LEU A 157 -15.51 11.13 16.63
C LEU A 157 -14.70 10.48 17.75
N ASP A 158 -14.72 9.15 17.89
CA ASP A 158 -13.88 8.46 18.87
C ASP A 158 -12.38 8.60 18.54
N LEU A 159 -11.98 8.53 17.25
CA LEU A 159 -10.62 8.84 16.80
C LEU A 159 -10.22 10.29 17.13
N LEU A 160 -11.10 11.26 16.90
CA LEU A 160 -10.87 12.67 17.24
C LEU A 160 -10.64 12.88 18.75
N LYS A 161 -11.33 12.12 19.62
CA LYS A 161 -11.13 12.14 21.07
C LYS A 161 -9.80 11.50 21.48
N GLU A 162 -9.40 10.41 20.82
CA GLU A 162 -8.13 9.73 21.07
C GLU A 162 -6.92 10.61 20.69
N LEU A 163 -7.01 11.31 19.55
CA LEU A 163 -6.03 12.30 19.11
C LEU A 163 -5.97 13.56 20.01
N GLY A 164 -7.03 13.84 20.76
CA GLY A 164 -7.09 14.96 21.71
C GLY A 164 -7.05 16.36 21.07
N VAL A 165 -7.64 16.51 19.88
CA VAL A 165 -7.60 17.78 19.11
C VAL A 165 -8.51 18.87 19.68
N ASP A 166 -8.10 20.13 19.52
CA ASP A 166 -8.92 21.31 19.86
C ASP A 166 -10.07 21.54 18.85
N PHE A 167 -9.87 21.14 17.58
CA PHE A 167 -10.85 21.35 16.51
C PHE A 167 -10.81 20.28 15.42
N TYR A 168 -11.93 20.13 14.71
CA TYR A 168 -12.07 19.27 13.54
C TYR A 168 -12.53 20.10 12.34
N ARG A 169 -11.83 19.93 11.21
CA ARG A 169 -12.14 20.57 9.94
C ARG A 169 -12.81 19.59 8.98
N LEU A 170 -14.00 19.94 8.54
CA LEU A 170 -14.80 19.15 7.59
C LEU A 170 -15.49 20.06 6.57
N SER A 171 -16.12 19.49 5.55
CA SER A 171 -17.02 20.20 4.64
C SER A 171 -18.45 19.68 4.72
N ILE A 172 -19.41 20.55 4.43
CA ILE A 172 -20.79 20.16 4.16
C ILE A 172 -20.89 19.85 2.68
N SER A 173 -21.46 18.70 2.32
CA SER A 173 -21.73 18.39 0.92
C SER A 173 -22.99 19.12 0.45
N TRP A 174 -22.84 20.00 -0.53
CA TRP A 174 -23.93 20.84 -1.04
C TRP A 174 -25.10 19.97 -1.51
N THR A 175 -24.85 18.89 -2.26
CA THR A 175 -25.92 17.99 -2.72
C THR A 175 -26.55 17.12 -1.63
N ARG A 176 -25.91 16.99 -0.46
CA ARG A 176 -26.52 16.31 0.69
C ARG A 176 -27.52 17.20 1.41
N ILE A 177 -27.39 18.53 1.34
CA ILE A 177 -28.37 19.50 1.89
C ILE A 177 -29.43 19.92 0.85
N LEU A 178 -28.99 20.29 -0.36
CA LEU A 178 -29.82 20.74 -1.48
C LEU A 178 -29.53 19.84 -2.70
N PRO A 179 -30.31 18.77 -2.94
CA PRO A 179 -30.00 17.77 -3.97
C PRO A 179 -29.96 18.32 -5.40
N THR A 180 -30.65 19.43 -5.69
CA THR A 180 -30.57 20.16 -6.97
C THR A 180 -29.64 21.38 -6.93
N GLY A 181 -28.99 21.65 -5.80
CA GLY A 181 -28.22 22.86 -5.52
C GLY A 181 -29.05 24.12 -5.26
N HIS A 182 -30.31 24.17 -5.73
CA HIS A 182 -31.20 25.33 -5.62
C HIS A 182 -32.01 25.36 -4.31
N ILE A 183 -32.17 26.55 -3.74
CA ILE A 183 -32.86 26.80 -2.46
C ILE A 183 -34.40 26.67 -2.54
N ASP A 184 -34.98 26.73 -3.73
CA ASP A 184 -36.39 26.42 -3.99
C ASP A 184 -36.64 24.94 -4.35
N GLY A 185 -35.57 24.12 -4.37
CA GLY A 185 -35.65 22.67 -4.30
C GLY A 185 -36.11 22.18 -2.91
N GLN A 186 -36.24 20.87 -2.77
CA GLN A 186 -36.51 20.25 -1.47
C GLN A 186 -35.21 20.19 -0.64
N ILE A 187 -35.21 20.82 0.54
CA ILE A 187 -34.15 20.62 1.55
C ILE A 187 -34.18 19.16 1.99
N ASN A 188 -33.01 18.51 2.02
CA ASN A 188 -32.89 17.16 2.51
C ASN A 188 -32.71 17.12 4.04
N GLU A 189 -33.81 16.94 4.75
CA GLU A 189 -33.86 16.82 6.22
C GLU A 189 -32.92 15.73 6.78
N ALA A 190 -32.67 14.63 6.04
CA ALA A 190 -31.76 13.58 6.50
C ALA A 190 -30.29 14.00 6.41
N GLY A 191 -29.92 14.71 5.34
CA GLY A 191 -28.61 15.35 5.21
C GLY A 191 -28.40 16.45 6.27
N VAL A 192 -29.43 17.26 6.56
CA VAL A 192 -29.38 18.25 7.64
C VAL A 192 -29.16 17.59 9.00
N ALA A 193 -29.90 16.52 9.30
CA ALA A 193 -29.79 15.79 10.57
C ALA A 193 -28.40 15.16 10.78
N TYR A 194 -27.76 14.67 9.71
CA TYR A 194 -26.39 14.11 9.76
C TYR A 194 -25.36 15.14 10.24
N TYR A 195 -25.30 16.32 9.61
CA TYR A 195 -24.35 17.36 10.04
C TYR A 195 -24.71 17.98 11.40
N GLU A 196 -26.01 18.11 11.72
CA GLU A 196 -26.45 18.57 13.04
C GLU A 196 -26.00 17.63 14.18
N ASP A 197 -26.05 16.31 13.98
CA ASP A 197 -25.56 15.34 14.97
C ASP A 197 -24.03 15.35 15.07
N ILE A 198 -23.30 15.51 13.95
CA ILE A 198 -21.84 15.74 13.97
C ILE A 198 -21.49 16.99 14.77
N PHE A 199 -22.08 18.15 14.45
CA PHE A 199 -21.75 19.41 15.12
C PHE A 199 -22.17 19.41 16.60
N THR A 200 -23.27 18.73 16.93
CA THR A 200 -23.70 18.51 18.32
C THR A 200 -22.69 17.65 19.06
N LYS A 201 -22.30 16.49 18.54
CA LYS A 201 -21.33 15.60 19.20
C LYS A 201 -19.93 16.20 19.30
N LEU A 202 -19.47 16.99 18.32
CA LEU A 202 -18.22 17.76 18.44
C LEU A 202 -18.30 18.73 19.63
N GLN A 203 -19.37 19.51 19.72
CA GLN A 203 -19.62 20.44 20.82
C GLN A 203 -19.72 19.73 22.18
N GLU A 204 -20.40 18.58 22.27
CA GLU A 204 -20.51 17.77 23.50
C GLU A 204 -19.15 17.23 23.98
N ASN A 205 -18.24 16.93 23.05
CA ASN A 205 -16.88 16.45 23.36
C ASN A 205 -15.85 17.59 23.49
N GLY A 206 -16.28 18.86 23.33
CA GLY A 206 -15.43 20.04 23.49
C GLY A 206 -14.53 20.37 22.29
N ILE A 207 -14.78 19.75 21.13
CA ILE A 207 -14.02 19.94 19.89
C ILE A 207 -14.72 21.01 19.05
N GLU A 208 -13.99 22.05 18.61
CA GLU A 208 -14.58 23.10 17.77
C GLU A 208 -14.78 22.64 16.32
N ALA A 209 -15.93 22.99 15.73
CA ALA A 209 -16.21 22.73 14.31
C ALA A 209 -15.68 23.87 13.42
N VAL A 210 -14.83 23.52 12.45
CA VAL A 210 -14.32 24.39 11.38
C VAL A 210 -14.88 23.92 10.05
N VAL A 211 -15.91 24.60 9.54
CA VAL A 211 -16.72 24.09 8.42
C VAL A 211 -16.38 24.77 7.10
N THR A 212 -16.13 23.96 6.09
CA THR A 212 -15.94 24.37 4.70
C THR A 212 -17.25 24.24 3.94
N LEU A 213 -17.79 25.32 3.38
CA LEU A 213 -19.08 25.32 2.66
C LEU A 213 -18.99 24.62 1.29
N TYR A 214 -17.86 24.76 0.59
CA TYR A 214 -17.63 24.15 -0.71
C TYR A 214 -16.26 23.46 -0.76
N HIS A 215 -16.27 22.15 -1.02
CA HIS A 215 -15.05 21.34 -1.14
C HIS A 215 -15.05 20.56 -2.45
N TRP A 216 -15.21 21.30 -3.55
CA TRP A 216 -15.13 20.82 -4.94
C TRP A 216 -16.32 19.95 -5.40
N ASP A 217 -17.31 19.76 -4.53
CA ASP A 217 -18.51 18.94 -4.70
C ASP A 217 -19.73 19.78 -5.16
N LEU A 218 -19.58 20.47 -6.29
CA LEU A 218 -20.67 21.24 -6.92
C LEU A 218 -21.83 20.30 -7.34
N PRO A 219 -23.10 20.65 -7.08
CA PRO A 219 -24.26 19.95 -7.64
C PRO A 219 -24.23 19.86 -9.17
N GLN A 220 -24.34 18.65 -9.71
CA GLN A 220 -24.34 18.39 -11.16
C GLN A 220 -25.44 19.18 -11.89
N PRO A 221 -26.67 19.35 -11.37
CA PRO A 221 -27.67 20.22 -11.99
C PRO A 221 -27.21 21.67 -12.19
N LEU A 222 -26.42 22.25 -11.27
CA LEU A 222 -25.85 23.60 -11.45
C LEU A 222 -24.77 23.63 -12.53
N GLN A 223 -24.04 22.51 -12.71
CA GLN A 223 -23.08 22.36 -13.80
C GLN A 223 -23.75 22.24 -15.17
N GLU A 224 -24.96 21.67 -15.24
CA GLU A 224 -25.74 21.50 -16.47
C GLU A 224 -26.60 22.73 -16.82
N ASP A 225 -27.41 23.24 -15.88
CA ASP A 225 -28.36 24.34 -16.11
C ASP A 225 -27.67 25.71 -16.24
N LEU A 226 -26.60 25.94 -15.49
CA LEU A 226 -25.88 27.22 -15.47
C LEU A 226 -24.52 27.16 -16.17
N GLY A 227 -23.89 25.98 -16.29
CA GLY A 227 -22.48 25.87 -16.66
C GLY A 227 -21.52 25.96 -15.45
N GLY A 228 -22.03 25.84 -14.22
CA GLY A 228 -21.23 25.87 -13.00
C GLY A 228 -20.57 27.23 -12.75
N TRP A 229 -19.30 27.22 -12.34
CA TRP A 229 -18.55 28.43 -11.97
C TRP A 229 -18.25 29.40 -13.13
N LEU A 230 -18.59 29.05 -14.37
CA LEU A 230 -18.46 29.94 -15.54
C LEU A 230 -19.62 30.97 -15.67
N ASN A 231 -20.64 30.89 -14.82
CA ASN A 231 -21.84 31.71 -14.92
C ASN A 231 -22.11 32.48 -13.63
N GLU A 232 -22.07 33.81 -13.71
CA GLU A 232 -22.27 34.74 -12.59
C GLU A 232 -23.58 34.51 -11.81
N THR A 233 -24.60 33.92 -12.42
CA THR A 233 -25.85 33.54 -11.74
C THR A 233 -25.62 32.63 -10.52
N ILE A 234 -24.55 31.81 -10.55
CA ILE A 234 -24.20 30.91 -9.44
C ILE A 234 -23.82 31.67 -8.16
N VAL A 235 -23.41 32.94 -8.25
CA VAL A 235 -23.10 33.79 -7.09
C VAL A 235 -24.32 33.91 -6.16
N ASP A 236 -25.52 34.06 -6.73
CA ASP A 236 -26.77 34.09 -5.95
C ASP A 236 -27.18 32.70 -5.44
N VAL A 237 -26.97 31.65 -6.21
CA VAL A 237 -27.33 30.27 -5.82
C VAL A 237 -26.46 29.81 -4.65
N TYR A 238 -25.13 29.99 -4.76
CA TYR A 238 -24.17 29.72 -3.69
C TYR A 238 -24.43 30.59 -2.46
N ALA A 239 -24.71 31.89 -2.63
CA ALA A 239 -25.02 32.78 -1.50
C ALA A 239 -26.28 32.36 -0.72
N ASN A 240 -27.29 31.79 -1.39
CA ASN A 240 -28.47 31.24 -0.73
C ASN A 240 -28.20 29.91 -0.02
N TYR A 241 -27.36 29.03 -0.58
CA TYR A 241 -26.88 27.83 0.10
C TYR A 241 -26.04 28.17 1.35
N ALA A 242 -25.12 29.13 1.24
CA ALA A 242 -24.34 29.63 2.37
C ALA A 242 -25.24 30.21 3.47
N ARG A 243 -26.25 31.03 3.12
CA ARG A 243 -27.27 31.52 4.06
C ARG A 243 -27.97 30.37 4.79
N LEU A 244 -28.42 29.34 4.07
CA LEU A 244 -29.07 28.18 4.67
C LEU A 244 -28.14 27.45 5.65
N ALA A 245 -26.87 27.23 5.29
CA ALA A 245 -25.90 26.60 6.18
C ALA A 245 -25.62 27.43 7.46
N PHE A 246 -25.60 28.77 7.35
CA PHE A 246 -25.48 29.66 8.51
C PHE A 246 -26.74 29.62 9.39
N GLU A 247 -27.94 29.56 8.80
CA GLU A 247 -29.22 29.45 9.52
C GLU A 247 -29.37 28.11 10.26
N LEU A 248 -28.95 27.01 9.64
CA LEU A 248 -29.06 25.65 10.20
C LEU A 248 -28.01 25.34 11.29
N PHE A 249 -26.74 25.70 11.08
CA PHE A 249 -25.62 25.16 11.87
C PHE A 249 -24.76 26.21 12.58
N GLY A 250 -24.96 27.50 12.28
CA GLY A 250 -24.11 28.58 12.80
C GLY A 250 -24.26 28.89 14.30
N ASP A 251 -25.13 28.19 15.02
CA ASP A 251 -25.15 28.19 16.49
C ASP A 251 -24.06 27.29 17.11
N LYS A 252 -23.53 26.33 16.33
CA LYS A 252 -22.48 25.37 16.74
C LYS A 252 -21.14 25.59 16.03
N VAL A 253 -21.17 26.13 14.80
CA VAL A 253 -19.97 26.35 13.98
C VAL A 253 -19.30 27.69 14.30
N GLN A 254 -18.03 27.63 14.71
CA GLN A 254 -17.26 28.81 15.13
C GLN A 254 -16.41 29.43 14.00
N TYR A 255 -16.04 28.63 12.99
CA TYR A 255 -15.21 29.06 11.87
C TYR A 255 -15.79 28.52 10.55
N TRP A 256 -15.96 29.41 9.59
CA TRP A 256 -16.45 29.12 8.25
C TRP A 256 -15.36 29.38 7.19
N ALA A 257 -15.16 28.44 6.29
CA ALA A 257 -14.41 28.62 5.05
C ALA A 257 -15.38 28.55 3.87
N THR A 258 -15.47 29.59 3.04
CA THR A 258 -16.38 29.59 1.88
C THR A 258 -15.95 28.54 0.84
N PHE A 259 -14.68 28.56 0.44
CA PHE A 259 -14.09 27.61 -0.49
C PHE A 259 -12.81 27.03 0.09
N ASN A 260 -12.56 25.74 -0.18
CA ASN A 260 -11.21 25.17 -0.16
C ASN A 260 -10.57 25.28 -1.55
N GLU A 261 -9.35 25.82 -1.62
CA GLU A 261 -8.47 25.81 -2.81
C GLU A 261 -9.13 26.29 -4.12
N PRO A 262 -9.61 27.54 -4.18
CA PRO A 262 -10.29 28.06 -5.37
C PRO A 262 -9.39 28.07 -6.62
N TYR A 263 -8.07 28.12 -6.45
CA TYR A 263 -7.10 27.91 -7.54
C TYR A 263 -7.26 26.52 -8.17
N ILE A 264 -7.34 25.45 -7.37
CA ILE A 264 -7.45 24.07 -7.87
C ILE A 264 -8.80 23.84 -8.53
N VAL A 265 -9.89 24.39 -7.96
CA VAL A 265 -11.24 24.36 -8.57
C VAL A 265 -11.20 24.90 -10.00
N CYS A 266 -10.58 26.06 -10.22
CA CYS A 266 -10.56 26.67 -11.55
C CYS A 266 -9.48 26.10 -12.47
N GLN A 267 -8.28 25.83 -11.96
CA GLN A 267 -7.14 25.39 -12.77
C GLN A 267 -7.25 23.91 -13.20
N GLN A 268 -7.78 23.04 -12.35
CA GLN A 268 -7.95 21.62 -12.67
C GLN A 268 -9.37 21.31 -13.16
N GLY A 269 -10.39 22.07 -12.75
CA GLY A 269 -11.76 21.93 -13.25
C GLY A 269 -12.04 22.58 -14.61
N TYR A 270 -11.37 23.70 -14.95
CA TYR A 270 -11.72 24.55 -16.09
C TYR A 270 -10.54 24.99 -17.00
N GLU A 271 -9.33 24.44 -16.79
CA GLU A 271 -8.20 24.62 -17.73
C GLU A 271 -7.52 23.31 -18.10
N SER A 272 -6.96 22.60 -17.12
CA SER A 272 -6.14 21.40 -17.37
C SER A 272 -6.94 20.09 -17.39
N GLY A 273 -8.18 20.10 -16.90
CA GLY A 273 -9.09 18.95 -16.90
C GLY A 273 -8.78 17.87 -15.85
N GLY A 274 -7.79 18.08 -14.97
CA GLY A 274 -7.33 17.09 -13.99
C GLY A 274 -8.26 16.84 -12.79
N LYS A 275 -9.36 17.59 -12.64
CA LYS A 275 -10.39 17.41 -11.61
C LYS A 275 -11.77 17.75 -12.16
N ALA A 276 -12.84 17.31 -11.50
CA ALA A 276 -14.20 17.67 -11.90
C ALA A 276 -14.39 19.20 -11.98
N PRO A 277 -15.14 19.73 -12.98
CA PRO A 277 -15.92 19.02 -14.01
C PRO A 277 -15.13 18.61 -15.27
N ALA A 278 -13.79 18.62 -15.23
CA ALA A 278 -12.89 18.22 -16.31
C ALA A 278 -13.08 18.99 -17.65
N ILE A 279 -13.43 20.28 -17.58
CA ILE A 279 -13.70 21.12 -18.74
C ILE A 279 -12.41 21.80 -19.24
N THR A 280 -12.08 21.62 -20.52
CA THR A 280 -10.91 22.24 -21.17
C THR A 280 -11.30 22.99 -22.45
N LYS A 281 -12.43 23.71 -22.44
CA LYS A 281 -13.08 24.25 -23.65
C LYS A 281 -12.50 25.58 -24.13
N ALA A 282 -12.19 26.50 -23.21
CA ALA A 282 -11.47 27.73 -23.50
C ALA A 282 -10.36 27.97 -22.44
N PRO A 283 -9.22 27.27 -22.54
CA PRO A 283 -8.06 27.47 -21.67
C PRO A 283 -7.64 28.94 -21.57
N GLY A 284 -7.24 29.38 -20.38
CA GLY A 284 -6.92 30.80 -20.13
C GLY A 284 -8.08 31.79 -20.26
N ILE A 285 -9.34 31.34 -20.41
CA ILE A 285 -10.56 32.17 -20.39
C ILE A 285 -11.56 31.62 -19.36
N ASP A 286 -11.95 30.35 -19.49
CA ASP A 286 -12.83 29.64 -18.54
C ASP A 286 -12.22 29.70 -17.12
N LEU A 287 -10.90 29.54 -17.03
CA LEU A 287 -10.07 29.69 -15.84
C LEU A 287 -10.33 31.01 -15.06
N TYR A 288 -10.14 32.16 -15.71
CA TYR A 288 -10.24 33.47 -15.06
C TYR A 288 -11.70 33.86 -14.81
N THR A 289 -12.62 33.36 -15.64
CA THR A 289 -14.07 33.48 -15.41
C THR A 289 -14.47 32.76 -14.11
N CYS A 290 -14.08 31.49 -13.97
CA CYS A 290 -14.28 30.70 -12.75
C CYS A 290 -13.74 31.42 -11.51
N ALA A 291 -12.49 31.88 -11.54
CA ALA A 291 -11.87 32.52 -10.38
C ALA A 291 -12.57 33.81 -9.97
N HIS A 292 -12.99 34.64 -10.94
CA HIS A 292 -13.70 35.89 -10.68
C HIS A 292 -15.10 35.63 -10.09
N VAL A 293 -15.83 34.62 -10.60
CA VAL A 293 -17.14 34.21 -10.08
C VAL A 293 -17.03 33.60 -8.68
N VAL A 294 -16.01 32.77 -8.41
CA VAL A 294 -15.72 32.21 -7.08
C VAL A 294 -15.36 33.30 -6.07
N LEU A 295 -14.55 34.30 -6.47
CA LEU A 295 -14.20 35.45 -5.63
C LEU A 295 -15.44 36.29 -5.26
N LYS A 296 -16.32 36.58 -6.22
CA LYS A 296 -17.61 37.27 -5.97
C LYS A 296 -18.56 36.43 -5.10
N SER A 297 -18.55 35.11 -5.26
CA SER A 297 -19.32 34.16 -4.44
C SER A 297 -18.84 34.14 -2.98
N HIS A 298 -17.53 34.20 -2.76
CA HIS A 298 -16.92 34.33 -1.44
C HIS A 298 -17.30 35.67 -0.78
N ALA A 299 -17.13 36.81 -1.48
CA ALA A 299 -17.48 38.12 -0.95
C ALA A 299 -18.95 38.21 -0.53
N LYS A 300 -19.86 37.70 -1.38
CA LYS A 300 -21.30 37.70 -1.08
C LYS A 300 -21.67 36.83 0.12
N ALA A 301 -21.07 35.65 0.26
CA ALA A 301 -21.27 34.80 1.44
C ALA A 301 -20.68 35.42 2.71
N TYR A 302 -19.53 36.10 2.63
CA TYR A 302 -18.96 36.88 3.73
C TYR A 302 -19.92 37.97 4.20
N HIS A 303 -20.45 38.79 3.29
CA HIS A 303 -21.36 39.89 3.64
C HIS A 303 -22.71 39.43 4.21
N ILE A 304 -23.23 38.30 3.73
CA ILE A 304 -24.40 37.65 4.35
C ILE A 304 -24.07 37.25 5.80
N TYR A 305 -22.93 36.58 6.03
CA TYR A 305 -22.55 36.19 7.39
C TYR A 305 -22.33 37.42 8.29
N ASP A 306 -21.60 38.43 7.83
CA ASP A 306 -21.29 39.65 8.58
C ASP A 306 -22.55 40.43 9.00
N SER A 307 -23.47 40.65 8.05
CA SER A 307 -24.64 41.51 8.25
C SER A 307 -25.87 40.80 8.85
N GLU A 308 -26.06 39.50 8.59
CA GLU A 308 -27.24 38.75 9.07
C GLU A 308 -26.93 37.90 10.32
N TYR A 309 -25.72 37.31 10.44
CA TYR A 309 -25.45 36.22 11.41
C TYR A 309 -24.41 36.54 12.48
N ARG A 310 -23.33 37.28 12.15
CA ARG A 310 -22.18 37.51 13.04
C ARG A 310 -22.57 38.14 14.38
N ALA A 311 -23.54 39.06 14.39
CA ALA A 311 -24.01 39.73 15.60
C ALA A 311 -24.60 38.76 16.65
N THR A 312 -25.20 37.65 16.20
CA THR A 312 -25.79 36.60 17.04
C THR A 312 -24.84 35.43 17.29
N GLN A 313 -24.21 34.92 16.22
CA GLN A 313 -23.40 33.70 16.23
C GLN A 313 -21.96 33.93 16.67
N LYS A 314 -21.37 35.09 16.32
CA LYS A 314 -20.01 35.54 16.70
C LYS A 314 -18.84 34.71 16.19
N GLY A 315 -19.10 33.66 15.39
CA GLY A 315 -18.06 32.94 14.65
C GLY A 315 -17.37 33.83 13.61
N LYS A 316 -16.38 33.23 12.93
CA LYS A 316 -15.52 33.86 11.92
C LYS A 316 -15.74 33.25 10.55
N ILE A 317 -15.50 34.01 9.49
CA ILE A 317 -15.61 33.54 8.10
C ILE A 317 -14.40 34.02 7.27
N SER A 318 -13.95 33.15 6.35
CA SER A 318 -12.89 33.44 5.39
C SER A 318 -12.94 32.47 4.20
N ILE A 319 -11.85 32.39 3.43
CA ILE A 319 -11.56 31.44 2.38
C ILE A 319 -10.25 30.70 2.70
N VAL A 320 -10.07 29.48 2.18
CA VAL A 320 -8.84 28.70 2.36
C VAL A 320 -8.12 28.58 1.02
N LEU A 321 -6.89 29.12 0.95
CA LEU A 321 -6.09 29.24 -0.26
C LEU A 321 -4.93 28.24 -0.26
N ASN A 322 -4.75 27.49 -1.35
CA ASN A 322 -3.59 26.62 -1.53
C ASN A 322 -2.37 27.39 -2.06
N THR A 323 -1.18 26.92 -1.70
CA THR A 323 0.04 27.24 -2.47
C THR A 323 1.15 26.23 -2.22
N ASN A 324 2.02 26.05 -3.22
CA ASN A 324 3.42 25.69 -2.98
C ASN A 324 4.19 26.95 -2.58
N TRP A 325 5.31 26.80 -1.88
CA TRP A 325 6.33 27.83 -1.87
C TRP A 325 7.15 27.76 -3.17
N PHE A 326 7.65 28.91 -3.61
CA PHE A 326 8.38 29.04 -4.88
C PHE A 326 9.66 29.83 -4.62
N GLU A 327 10.82 29.18 -4.70
CA GLU A 327 12.15 29.80 -4.60
C GLU A 327 12.74 29.98 -6.01
N PRO A 328 13.63 30.97 -6.23
CA PRO A 328 14.28 31.15 -7.52
C PRO A 328 15.29 30.03 -7.78
N ALA A 329 15.43 29.60 -9.04
CA ALA A 329 16.39 28.58 -9.44
C ALA A 329 17.87 29.05 -9.34
N SER A 330 18.11 30.36 -9.33
CA SER A 330 19.42 30.97 -9.14
C SER A 330 19.32 32.40 -8.58
N ASP A 331 20.45 33.01 -8.23
CA ASP A 331 20.54 34.43 -7.83
C ASP A 331 20.37 35.42 -9.02
N ASP A 332 19.92 34.98 -10.20
CA ASP A 332 19.63 35.86 -11.34
C ASP A 332 18.38 36.71 -11.05
N GLU A 333 18.44 38.01 -11.36
CA GLU A 333 17.36 38.99 -11.20
C GLU A 333 16.07 38.50 -11.88
N LYS A 334 16.20 37.79 -13.01
CA LYS A 334 15.08 37.19 -13.73
C LYS A 334 14.43 36.02 -13.01
N ASP A 335 15.21 35.14 -12.37
CA ASP A 335 14.68 34.00 -11.62
C ASP A 335 13.97 34.49 -10.35
N LEU A 336 14.51 35.55 -9.72
CA LEU A 336 13.87 36.26 -8.62
C LEU A 336 12.51 36.88 -9.04
N GLU A 337 12.45 37.57 -10.17
CA GLU A 337 11.19 38.07 -10.75
C GLU A 337 10.21 36.94 -11.12
N ALA A 338 10.70 35.83 -11.66
CA ALA A 338 9.89 34.68 -12.05
C ALA A 338 9.30 33.95 -10.83
N ALA A 339 10.07 33.79 -9.75
CA ALA A 339 9.61 33.22 -8.50
C ALA A 339 8.53 34.10 -7.84
N GLU A 340 8.73 35.42 -7.74
CA GLU A 340 7.69 36.31 -7.20
C GLU A 340 6.44 36.32 -8.09
N ARG A 341 6.61 36.40 -9.42
CA ARG A 341 5.50 36.27 -10.38
C ARG A 341 4.74 34.96 -10.18
N LYS A 342 5.42 33.82 -9.96
CA LYS A 342 4.77 32.54 -9.71
C LYS A 342 4.03 32.50 -8.36
N ARG A 343 4.56 33.13 -7.31
CA ARG A 343 3.85 33.32 -6.03
C ARG A 343 2.57 34.16 -6.20
N GLN A 344 2.64 35.25 -6.97
CA GLN A 344 1.49 36.10 -7.28
C GLN A 344 0.42 35.36 -8.12
N PHE A 345 0.81 34.62 -9.16
CA PHE A 345 -0.10 33.80 -9.97
C PHE A 345 -0.60 32.51 -9.27
N SER A 346 -0.17 32.23 -8.04
CA SER A 346 -0.60 31.08 -7.23
C SER A 346 -1.46 31.55 -6.05
N PHE A 347 -0.84 32.21 -5.07
CA PHE A 347 -1.49 32.67 -3.85
C PHE A 347 -2.08 34.09 -4.02
N GLY A 348 -1.31 35.01 -4.60
CA GLY A 348 -1.71 36.42 -4.77
C GLY A 348 -2.99 36.61 -5.60
N TRP A 349 -3.24 35.73 -6.56
CA TRP A 349 -4.43 35.75 -7.42
C TRP A 349 -5.74 35.77 -6.63
N PHE A 350 -5.81 35.03 -5.50
CA PHE A 350 -6.97 35.01 -4.61
C PHE A 350 -6.75 35.83 -3.33
N ALA A 351 -5.51 36.02 -2.87
CA ALA A 351 -5.20 36.81 -1.68
C ALA A 351 -5.27 38.33 -1.93
N ASN A 352 -4.76 38.85 -3.06
CA ASN A 352 -4.77 40.29 -3.33
C ASN A 352 -6.21 40.86 -3.46
N PRO A 353 -7.19 40.19 -4.10
CA PRO A 353 -8.57 40.66 -4.09
C PRO A 353 -9.13 40.80 -2.67
N ILE A 354 -9.03 39.78 -1.82
CA ILE A 354 -9.62 39.83 -0.47
C ILE A 354 -8.87 40.76 0.49
N VAL A 355 -7.57 41.05 0.27
CA VAL A 355 -6.76 41.92 1.14
C VAL A 355 -6.71 43.37 0.65
N HIS A 356 -6.63 43.61 -0.66
CA HIS A 356 -6.41 44.94 -1.26
C HIS A 356 -7.58 45.42 -2.15
N GLY A 357 -8.44 44.51 -2.62
CA GLY A 357 -9.63 44.78 -3.43
C GLY A 357 -9.50 44.43 -4.92
N ASN A 358 -8.31 44.10 -5.42
CA ASN A 358 -8.11 43.80 -6.85
C ASN A 358 -7.03 42.71 -7.05
N TYR A 359 -6.96 42.17 -8.26
CA TYR A 359 -5.92 41.21 -8.67
C TYR A 359 -4.50 41.82 -8.58
N PRO A 360 -3.44 40.99 -8.45
CA PRO A 360 -2.07 41.46 -8.50
C PRO A 360 -1.78 42.21 -9.80
N GLN A 361 -1.13 43.38 -9.73
CA GLN A 361 -0.83 44.19 -10.93
C GLN A 361 -0.03 43.40 -11.98
N VAL A 362 0.91 42.53 -11.55
CA VAL A 362 1.68 41.65 -12.44
C VAL A 362 0.81 40.64 -13.22
N MET A 363 -0.37 40.28 -12.72
CA MET A 363 -1.35 39.48 -13.46
C MET A 363 -2.11 40.32 -14.47
N ILE A 364 -2.57 41.50 -14.06
CA ILE A 364 -3.31 42.46 -14.90
C ILE A 364 -2.46 42.83 -16.13
N ASP A 365 -1.22 43.26 -15.90
CA ASP A 365 -0.30 43.69 -16.96
C ASP A 365 0.03 42.56 -17.93
N ARG A 366 0.43 41.38 -17.43
CA ARG A 366 0.86 40.26 -18.27
C ARG A 366 -0.29 39.59 -19.02
N ILE A 367 -1.43 39.36 -18.37
CA ILE A 367 -2.58 38.75 -19.06
C ILE A 367 -3.16 39.76 -20.08
N GLY A 368 -3.15 41.07 -19.77
CA GLY A 368 -3.49 42.11 -20.74
C GLY A 368 -2.58 42.11 -21.96
N GLU A 369 -1.26 42.18 -21.76
CA GLU A 369 -0.27 42.18 -22.85
C GLU A 369 -0.32 40.89 -23.68
N ARG A 370 -0.49 39.71 -23.04
CA ARG A 370 -0.66 38.44 -23.77
C ARG A 370 -1.98 38.40 -24.53
N SER A 371 -3.08 38.91 -23.97
CA SER A 371 -4.38 38.95 -24.66
C SER A 371 -4.33 39.81 -25.93
N GLU A 372 -3.65 40.97 -25.89
CA GLU A 372 -3.43 41.79 -27.10
C GLU A 372 -2.59 41.03 -28.14
N LYS A 373 -1.47 40.42 -27.74
CA LYS A 373 -0.61 39.62 -28.63
C LYS A 373 -1.34 38.41 -29.22
N GLU A 374 -2.24 37.79 -28.46
CA GLU A 374 -3.05 36.63 -28.84
C GLU A 374 -4.31 37.00 -29.65
N GLY A 375 -4.55 38.30 -29.87
CA GLY A 375 -5.58 38.81 -30.78
C GLY A 375 -6.96 39.01 -30.18
N PHE A 376 -7.07 39.14 -28.85
CA PHE A 376 -8.31 39.47 -28.16
C PHE A 376 -8.54 40.99 -28.11
N ASP A 377 -9.78 41.44 -28.34
CA ASP A 377 -10.18 42.86 -28.25
C ASP A 377 -10.07 43.45 -26.82
N LYS A 378 -9.86 42.59 -25.81
CA LYS A 378 -9.76 42.91 -24.37
C LYS A 378 -8.90 41.86 -23.64
N SER A 379 -8.51 42.15 -22.40
CA SER A 379 -7.91 41.16 -21.51
C SER A 379 -8.80 39.94 -21.28
N ARG A 380 -8.19 38.76 -21.19
CA ARG A 380 -8.83 37.51 -20.72
C ARG A 380 -9.04 37.47 -19.21
N LEU A 381 -8.32 38.30 -18.44
CA LEU A 381 -8.59 38.51 -17.01
C LEU A 381 -9.75 39.51 -16.89
N LEU A 382 -10.83 39.12 -16.19
CA LEU A 382 -11.98 39.99 -15.93
C LEU A 382 -11.58 41.15 -15.02
N GLU A 383 -12.10 42.35 -15.29
CA GLU A 383 -11.89 43.55 -14.48
C GLU A 383 -12.94 43.62 -13.36
N PHE A 384 -12.53 43.81 -12.10
CA PHE A 384 -13.46 44.23 -11.04
C PHE A 384 -13.84 45.70 -11.23
N THR A 385 -15.13 46.01 -11.15
CA THR A 385 -15.62 47.39 -11.08
C THR A 385 -15.26 48.05 -9.75
N SER A 386 -15.29 49.38 -9.67
CA SER A 386 -14.99 50.11 -8.43
C SER A 386 -15.95 49.83 -7.27
N GLU A 387 -17.12 49.23 -7.54
CA GLU A 387 -18.05 48.76 -6.50
C GLU A 387 -17.60 47.39 -5.98
N GLU A 388 -17.28 46.45 -6.88
CA GLU A 388 -16.78 45.12 -6.51
C GLU A 388 -15.40 45.16 -5.83
N ILE A 389 -14.54 46.13 -6.19
CA ILE A 389 -13.23 46.34 -5.54
C ILE A 389 -13.37 46.68 -4.06
N GLU A 390 -14.40 47.45 -3.68
CA GLU A 390 -14.64 47.78 -2.26
C GLU A 390 -15.56 46.74 -1.58
N ASP A 391 -16.34 45.95 -2.34
CA ASP A 391 -17.11 44.81 -1.83
C ASP A 391 -16.22 43.63 -1.40
N ILE A 392 -15.25 43.21 -2.23
CA ILE A 392 -14.40 42.05 -1.93
C ILE A 392 -13.30 42.34 -0.89
N LYS A 393 -13.02 43.62 -0.63
CA LYS A 393 -11.87 44.05 0.17
C LYS A 393 -12.14 43.95 1.66
N GLY A 394 -11.39 43.09 2.33
CA GLY A 394 -11.52 42.83 3.76
C GLY A 394 -12.50 41.71 4.10
N THR A 395 -12.90 40.85 3.15
CA THR A 395 -13.84 39.73 3.36
C THR A 395 -13.22 38.53 4.08
N TYR A 396 -12.41 38.77 5.12
CA TYR A 396 -11.71 37.72 5.87
C TYR A 396 -11.47 38.06 7.36
N ASP A 397 -11.93 37.19 8.27
CA ASP A 397 -11.65 37.28 9.71
C ASP A 397 -10.31 36.61 10.14
N PHE A 398 -9.79 35.76 9.27
CA PHE A 398 -8.56 34.99 9.38
C PHE A 398 -8.06 34.68 7.96
N ILE A 399 -6.82 34.22 7.78
CA ILE A 399 -6.38 33.66 6.49
C ILE A 399 -6.25 32.15 6.64
N GLY A 400 -6.99 31.40 5.83
CA GLY A 400 -6.82 29.96 5.69
C GLY A 400 -5.77 29.65 4.63
N VAL A 401 -4.75 28.86 4.96
CA VAL A 401 -3.71 28.44 4.00
C VAL A 401 -3.62 26.92 3.97
N ASN A 402 -3.71 26.31 2.79
CA ASN A 402 -3.29 24.93 2.55
C ASN A 402 -1.88 24.95 1.93
N HIS A 403 -0.85 24.57 2.70
CA HIS A 403 0.50 24.43 2.16
C HIS A 403 0.78 23.01 1.67
N TYR A 404 1.69 22.88 0.70
CA TYR A 404 2.14 21.62 0.10
C TYR A 404 3.69 21.56 0.06
N SER A 405 4.32 21.84 -1.08
CA SER A 405 5.77 21.66 -1.27
C SER A 405 6.51 22.95 -1.64
N THR A 406 7.84 22.88 -1.73
CA THR A 406 8.71 23.99 -2.17
C THR A 406 9.33 23.65 -3.51
N SER A 407 8.94 24.39 -4.56
CA SER A 407 9.45 24.17 -5.92
C SER A 407 10.44 25.27 -6.33
N LEU A 408 11.42 24.93 -7.16
CA LEU A 408 12.35 25.91 -7.75
C LEU A 408 11.73 26.51 -9.02
N VAL A 409 11.93 27.80 -9.26
CA VAL A 409 11.35 28.54 -10.40
C VAL A 409 12.44 29.21 -11.21
N GLN A 410 12.51 28.86 -12.49
CA GLN A 410 13.42 29.48 -13.46
C GLN A 410 12.65 30.38 -14.44
N TRP A 411 13.23 31.51 -14.79
CA TRP A 411 12.74 32.38 -15.85
C TRP A 411 12.93 31.75 -17.23
N ILE A 412 11.93 31.93 -18.09
CA ILE A 412 11.99 31.60 -19.52
C ILE A 412 11.52 32.78 -20.36
N GLU A 413 11.92 32.78 -21.64
CA GLU A 413 11.32 33.67 -22.65
C GLU A 413 9.83 33.33 -22.83
N ASP A 414 9.01 34.35 -23.14
CA ASP A 414 7.57 34.17 -23.29
C ASP A 414 7.24 33.17 -24.42
N TYR A 415 6.43 32.15 -24.11
CA TYR A 415 5.98 31.16 -25.08
C TYR A 415 5.32 31.79 -26.31
N GLU A 416 5.59 31.21 -27.48
CA GLU A 416 5.00 31.59 -28.77
C GLU A 416 3.47 31.78 -28.69
N ILE A 417 3.00 32.78 -29.44
CA ILE A 417 1.58 33.14 -29.51
C ILE A 417 0.77 32.02 -30.15
N GLY A 418 -0.32 31.65 -29.49
CA GLY A 418 -1.20 30.55 -29.88
C GLY A 418 -2.33 30.40 -28.88
N GLU A 419 -2.81 29.17 -28.66
CA GLU A 419 -3.86 28.89 -27.67
C GLU A 419 -3.47 29.37 -26.25
N PRO A 420 -4.30 30.17 -25.56
CA PRO A 420 -3.97 30.72 -24.24
C PRO A 420 -3.84 29.66 -23.13
N SER A 421 -3.16 30.00 -22.03
CA SER A 421 -3.15 29.21 -20.78
C SER A 421 -2.37 29.95 -19.67
N SER A 422 -2.69 29.64 -18.41
CA SER A 422 -2.02 30.17 -17.22
C SER A 422 -0.50 29.95 -17.23
N ILE A 423 -0.04 28.80 -17.73
CA ILE A 423 1.39 28.48 -17.89
C ILE A 423 2.08 29.49 -18.80
N LYS A 424 1.41 29.91 -19.89
CA LYS A 424 1.92 30.93 -20.82
C LYS A 424 1.79 32.35 -20.28
N ASP A 425 0.78 32.61 -19.46
CA ASP A 425 0.62 33.88 -18.75
C ASP A 425 1.72 34.08 -17.69
N VAL A 426 2.14 33.00 -17.01
CA VAL A 426 3.25 33.00 -16.05
C VAL A 426 4.63 33.09 -16.73
N SER A 427 4.90 32.33 -17.79
CA SER A 427 6.24 32.19 -18.40
C SER A 427 7.35 31.99 -17.35
N ALA A 428 7.30 30.87 -16.65
CA ALA A 428 8.36 30.39 -15.77
C ALA A 428 8.33 28.86 -15.77
N GLU A 429 9.50 28.22 -15.81
CA GLU A 429 9.61 26.78 -15.60
C GLU A 429 9.64 26.50 -14.09
N VAL A 430 8.88 25.50 -13.66
CA VAL A 430 8.80 25.08 -12.26
C VAL A 430 9.42 23.68 -12.17
N TYR A 431 10.36 23.52 -11.26
CA TYR A 431 11.13 22.31 -11.04
C TYR A 431 10.80 21.73 -9.67
N ASP A 432 10.44 20.46 -9.65
CA ASP A 432 10.36 19.66 -8.43
C ASP A 432 11.78 19.42 -7.89
N ASP A 433 12.04 19.76 -6.62
CA ASP A 433 13.33 19.49 -5.96
C ASP A 433 13.29 18.08 -5.37
N ASP A 434 13.42 17.07 -6.23
CA ASP A 434 13.38 15.62 -5.91
C ASP A 434 14.55 15.14 -5.00
N SER A 435 15.15 16.02 -4.18
CA SER A 435 16.20 15.65 -3.24
C SER A 435 15.64 15.30 -1.85
N TRP A 436 15.87 14.03 -1.47
CA TRP A 436 15.66 13.38 -0.16
C TRP A 436 14.26 12.85 0.15
N GLU A 437 14.16 11.53 0.32
CA GLU A 437 13.02 10.87 0.96
C GLU A 437 13.12 10.98 2.50
N THR A 438 12.01 11.34 3.15
CA THR A 438 11.89 11.38 4.62
C THR A 438 10.57 10.76 5.06
N SER A 439 10.50 10.19 6.26
CA SER A 439 9.24 9.63 6.77
C SER A 439 8.21 10.74 7.00
N ALA A 440 6.92 10.45 6.81
CA ALA A 440 5.85 11.40 7.09
C ALA A 440 5.90 11.91 8.56
N SER A 441 6.41 11.10 9.49
CA SER A 441 6.61 11.50 10.88
C SER A 441 7.74 12.53 11.05
N ASP A 442 8.82 12.41 10.29
CA ASP A 442 9.98 13.31 10.38
C ASP A 442 9.72 14.62 9.64
N TRP A 443 9.12 14.54 8.46
CA TRP A 443 8.62 15.70 7.73
C TRP A 443 7.68 16.56 8.59
N LEU A 444 6.77 15.93 9.37
CA LEU A 444 5.87 16.66 10.27
C LEU A 444 6.61 17.36 11.43
N LYS A 445 7.66 16.74 11.98
CA LYS A 445 8.51 17.36 13.03
C LYS A 445 9.25 18.58 12.46
N GLU A 446 9.76 18.48 11.24
CA GLU A 446 10.43 19.59 10.55
C GLU A 446 9.44 20.72 10.22
N TYR A 447 8.26 20.42 9.68
CA TYR A 447 7.25 21.43 9.38
C TYR A 447 6.78 22.18 10.63
N LEU A 448 6.52 21.47 11.73
CA LEU A 448 6.15 22.09 13.00
C LEU A 448 7.32 22.89 13.65
N SER A 449 8.57 22.50 13.40
CA SER A 449 9.74 23.29 13.82
C SER A 449 9.84 24.61 13.07
N ASN A 450 9.72 24.58 11.73
CA ASN A 450 9.70 25.79 10.91
C ASN A 450 8.50 26.70 11.25
N LEU A 451 7.38 26.11 11.71
CA LEU A 451 6.21 26.86 12.16
C LEU A 451 6.45 27.58 13.50
N LEU A 452 7.25 26.99 14.40
CA LEU A 452 7.71 27.67 15.62
C LEU A 452 8.69 28.81 15.30
N GLU A 453 9.59 28.64 14.33
CA GLU A 453 10.45 29.71 13.83
C GLU A 453 9.62 30.87 13.26
N ALA A 454 8.66 30.59 12.39
CA ALA A 454 7.76 31.61 11.84
C ALA A 454 7.00 32.40 12.94
N ILE A 455 6.53 31.71 13.99
CA ILE A 455 5.82 32.34 15.12
C ILE A 455 6.74 33.20 16.00
N TYR A 456 7.96 32.72 16.30
CA TYR A 456 8.81 33.31 17.33
C TYR A 456 9.92 34.23 16.81
N ASP A 457 10.42 34.00 15.60
CA ASP A 457 11.57 34.70 15.04
C ASP A 457 11.16 35.67 13.90
N ASP A 458 10.16 35.30 13.09
CA ASP A 458 9.58 36.16 12.03
C ASP A 458 8.29 36.93 12.45
N GLU A 459 7.84 36.76 13.70
CA GLU A 459 6.63 37.38 14.29
C GLU A 459 5.31 37.07 13.54
N VAL A 460 5.21 35.94 12.84
CA VAL A 460 4.00 35.54 12.08
C VAL A 460 2.88 35.07 13.01
N ASN A 461 1.71 35.71 12.89
CA ASN A 461 0.53 35.47 13.73
C ASN A 461 -0.24 34.18 13.39
N VAL A 462 0.43 33.03 13.43
CA VAL A 462 -0.21 31.71 13.29
C VAL A 462 -0.88 31.32 14.60
N THR A 463 -2.16 30.95 14.53
CA THR A 463 -3.00 30.66 15.71
C THR A 463 -3.52 29.23 15.79
N ALA A 464 -3.44 28.48 14.69
CA ALA A 464 -3.86 27.09 14.62
C ALA A 464 -3.12 26.33 13.50
N TYR A 465 -2.91 25.03 13.72
CA TYR A 465 -2.43 24.07 12.74
C TYR A 465 -3.45 22.96 12.52
N THR A 466 -3.68 22.58 11.26
CA THR A 466 -4.56 21.49 10.85
C THR A 466 -3.78 20.44 10.08
N ALA A 467 -3.69 19.22 10.59
CA ALA A 467 -3.10 18.09 9.86
C ALA A 467 -4.11 17.50 8.86
N TRP A 468 -3.63 17.14 7.67
CA TRP A 468 -4.40 16.38 6.68
C TRP A 468 -3.87 14.94 6.60
N SER A 469 -4.68 13.91 6.78
CA SER A 469 -6.12 13.88 7.14
C SER A 469 -6.35 12.97 8.34
N LEU A 470 -7.58 12.96 8.85
CA LEU A 470 -7.99 12.06 9.93
C LEU A 470 -7.85 10.56 9.54
N MET A 471 -7.95 10.22 8.26
CA MET A 471 -7.96 8.84 7.75
C MET A 471 -7.64 8.76 6.25
N ASP A 472 -7.13 7.61 5.81
CA ASP A 472 -7.01 7.28 4.38
C ASP A 472 -8.39 7.25 3.71
N ASN A 473 -8.46 7.78 2.50
CA ASN A 473 -9.69 8.30 1.89
C ASN A 473 -9.59 8.29 0.34
N PHE A 474 -10.64 8.73 -0.36
CA PHE A 474 -10.60 8.92 -1.82
C PHE A 474 -9.82 10.21 -2.17
N GLU A 475 -8.58 10.10 -2.62
CA GLU A 475 -7.67 11.21 -2.93
C GLU A 475 -7.82 11.71 -4.38
N TRP A 476 -9.06 12.02 -4.76
CA TRP A 476 -9.43 12.70 -6.00
C TRP A 476 -8.99 11.94 -7.26
N PHE A 477 -8.18 12.52 -8.14
CA PHE A 477 -7.70 11.87 -9.36
C PHE A 477 -6.80 10.64 -9.09
N GLN A 478 -6.30 10.47 -7.85
CA GLN A 478 -5.53 9.30 -7.45
C GLN A 478 -6.43 8.13 -7.00
N GLY A 479 -7.74 8.35 -6.83
CA GLY A 479 -8.62 7.35 -6.23
C GLY A 479 -8.14 6.95 -4.84
N TYR A 480 -8.01 5.65 -4.59
CA TYR A 480 -7.39 5.12 -3.37
C TYR A 480 -5.89 4.81 -3.54
N SER A 481 -5.32 4.99 -4.74
CA SER A 481 -3.91 4.70 -5.04
C SER A 481 -2.94 5.80 -4.55
N LYS A 482 -2.97 6.11 -3.25
CA LYS A 482 -1.90 6.89 -2.63
C LYS A 482 -0.64 6.03 -2.60
N THR A 483 0.36 6.42 -3.41
CA THR A 483 1.63 5.71 -3.65
C THR A 483 2.19 5.03 -2.38
N THR A 484 2.50 3.73 -2.39
CA THR A 484 3.34 3.05 -3.40
C THR A 484 2.82 1.69 -3.88
N GLY A 485 3.15 1.34 -5.13
CA GLY A 485 3.48 -0.04 -5.51
C GLY A 485 2.39 -1.13 -5.39
N VAL A 486 1.11 -0.80 -5.54
CA VAL A 486 0.04 -1.82 -5.69
C VAL A 486 -0.35 -1.97 -7.15
N ASP A 487 -0.08 -3.14 -7.70
CA ASP A 487 -0.46 -3.62 -9.03
C ASP A 487 -1.93 -4.11 -9.00
N ASP A 488 -2.79 -3.60 -9.89
CA ASP A 488 -4.21 -3.97 -9.98
C ASP A 488 -4.44 -5.28 -10.78
N ARG A 489 -3.40 -5.78 -11.45
CA ARG A 489 -3.48 -6.94 -12.34
C ARG A 489 -4.01 -8.19 -11.62
N GLN A 490 -4.77 -8.97 -12.37
CA GLN A 490 -5.30 -10.24 -11.90
C GLN A 490 -4.20 -11.31 -11.98
N PHE A 491 -4.11 -12.18 -10.99
CA PHE A 491 -3.24 -13.35 -11.10
C PHE A 491 -3.68 -14.25 -12.27
N PRO A 492 -2.74 -14.97 -12.94
CA PRO A 492 -3.09 -15.90 -14.01
C PRO A 492 -4.17 -16.90 -13.57
N SER A 493 -5.12 -17.24 -14.45
CA SER A 493 -6.28 -18.09 -14.12
C SER A 493 -5.98 -19.53 -13.69
N ASN A 494 -4.70 -19.90 -13.62
CA ASN A 494 -4.17 -21.19 -13.16
C ASN A 494 -3.20 -21.04 -11.99
N PHE A 495 -3.02 -19.82 -11.48
CA PHE A 495 -2.27 -19.52 -10.26
C PHE A 495 -3.07 -20.01 -9.06
N LYS A 496 -2.39 -20.50 -8.02
CA LYS A 496 -3.04 -21.07 -6.83
C LYS A 496 -2.69 -20.32 -5.56
N PHE A 497 -3.66 -20.21 -4.66
CA PHE A 497 -3.47 -19.69 -3.32
C PHE A 497 -3.59 -20.79 -2.27
N GLY A 498 -2.78 -20.68 -1.22
CA GLY A 498 -2.74 -21.61 -0.11
C GLY A 498 -2.30 -20.98 1.20
N VAL A 499 -2.34 -21.79 2.25
CA VAL A 499 -1.87 -21.47 3.60
C VAL A 499 -0.98 -22.59 4.12
N ALA A 500 -0.04 -22.25 4.99
CA ALA A 500 0.98 -23.17 5.51
C ALA A 500 0.92 -23.35 7.04
N THR A 501 1.41 -24.50 7.49
CA THR A 501 1.62 -24.91 8.89
C THR A 501 2.77 -25.91 9.01
N ALA A 502 3.22 -26.19 10.23
CA ALA A 502 4.20 -27.23 10.54
C ALA A 502 3.73 -28.12 11.70
N SER A 503 4.01 -29.42 11.60
CA SER A 503 3.60 -30.49 12.52
C SER A 503 3.83 -30.12 13.98
N TYR A 504 5.08 -29.91 14.40
CA TYR A 504 5.40 -29.56 15.80
C TYR A 504 4.84 -28.19 16.23
N GLN A 505 4.60 -27.27 15.29
CA GLN A 505 4.07 -25.94 15.61
C GLN A 505 2.55 -25.96 15.87
N VAL A 506 1.80 -26.93 15.32
CA VAL A 506 0.32 -26.94 15.36
C VAL A 506 -0.35 -28.19 15.93
N GLU A 507 0.27 -29.37 15.85
CA GLU A 507 -0.42 -30.63 16.15
C GLU A 507 -0.74 -30.81 17.64
N GLY A 508 0.22 -30.51 18.52
CA GLY A 508 0.16 -30.92 19.92
C GLY A 508 0.24 -32.44 20.08
N ALA A 509 -0.39 -32.96 21.14
CA ALA A 509 -0.54 -34.40 21.40
C ALA A 509 0.80 -35.15 21.28
N TRP A 510 1.84 -34.61 21.93
CA TRP A 510 3.23 -34.93 21.64
C TRP A 510 3.67 -36.35 22.07
N ASP A 511 3.06 -36.94 23.09
CA ASP A 511 3.29 -38.33 23.55
C ASP A 511 2.05 -39.23 23.37
N GLU A 512 0.99 -38.72 22.74
CA GLU A 512 -0.27 -39.43 22.56
C GLU A 512 -0.23 -40.44 21.42
N ASP A 513 -1.08 -41.47 21.54
CA ASP A 513 -1.29 -42.56 20.57
C ASP A 513 0.01 -43.15 19.98
N GLY A 514 1.06 -43.21 20.80
CA GLY A 514 2.33 -43.86 20.48
C GLY A 514 3.28 -43.03 19.61
N LYS A 515 3.10 -41.71 19.49
CA LYS A 515 4.13 -40.81 18.93
C LYS A 515 5.47 -40.96 19.69
N GLY A 516 6.58 -40.91 18.97
CA GLY A 516 7.92 -40.86 19.55
C GLY A 516 8.37 -39.45 19.92
N GLU A 517 9.35 -39.36 20.81
CA GLU A 517 10.08 -38.11 21.10
C GLU A 517 10.82 -37.63 19.84
N ASN A 518 10.72 -36.34 19.54
CA ASN A 518 11.49 -35.64 18.51
C ASN A 518 12.47 -34.63 19.13
N ILE A 519 13.37 -34.07 18.32
CA ILE A 519 14.43 -33.17 18.79
C ILE A 519 13.92 -31.86 19.44
N TRP A 520 12.68 -31.45 19.19
CA TRP A 520 12.04 -30.30 19.84
C TRP A 520 11.31 -30.64 21.14
N ASP A 521 10.63 -31.78 21.20
CA ASP A 521 10.13 -32.34 22.47
C ASP A 521 11.32 -32.39 23.45
N HIS A 522 12.41 -33.04 23.03
CA HIS A 522 13.64 -33.17 23.81
C HIS A 522 14.23 -31.81 24.22
N LEU A 523 14.41 -30.88 23.28
CA LEU A 523 15.00 -29.57 23.57
C LEU A 523 14.19 -28.76 24.58
N THR A 524 12.86 -28.72 24.41
CA THR A 524 11.97 -27.93 25.27
C THR A 524 11.80 -28.56 26.65
N HIS A 525 11.82 -29.89 26.76
CA HIS A 525 11.69 -30.59 28.05
C HIS A 525 13.00 -30.61 28.85
N THR A 526 14.16 -30.71 28.19
CA THR A 526 15.47 -30.69 28.89
C THR A 526 16.00 -29.29 29.15
N THR A 527 15.66 -28.32 28.28
CA THR A 527 16.27 -26.97 28.28
C THR A 527 15.23 -25.87 27.96
N PRO A 528 14.12 -25.77 28.72
CA PRO A 528 13.04 -24.81 28.45
C PRO A 528 13.50 -23.34 28.44
N ASP A 529 14.57 -23.01 29.20
CA ASP A 529 15.18 -21.67 29.26
C ASP A 529 15.76 -21.17 27.90
N LEU A 530 15.79 -22.01 26.85
CA LEU A 530 16.11 -21.60 25.47
C LEU A 530 14.92 -21.02 24.70
N ILE A 531 13.69 -21.24 25.17
CA ILE A 531 12.47 -20.66 24.60
C ILE A 531 12.20 -19.35 25.33
N TYR A 532 11.97 -18.27 24.58
CA TYR A 532 11.93 -16.90 25.14
C TYR A 532 10.89 -16.70 26.26
N ASP A 533 9.74 -17.37 26.16
CA ASP A 533 8.66 -17.36 27.16
C ASP A 533 8.62 -18.62 28.06
N GLY A 534 9.56 -19.56 27.86
CA GLY A 534 9.60 -20.85 28.55
C GLY A 534 8.51 -21.85 28.14
N SER A 535 7.81 -21.63 27.03
CA SER A 535 6.73 -22.51 26.54
C SER A 535 7.23 -23.69 25.68
N ASN A 536 6.32 -24.55 25.23
CA ASN A 536 6.61 -25.71 24.38
C ASN A 536 5.46 -26.03 23.40
N GLY A 537 5.67 -27.06 22.57
CA GLY A 537 4.71 -27.56 21.57
C GLY A 537 3.82 -28.72 22.03
N ASP A 538 3.83 -29.07 23.33
CA ASP A 538 3.13 -30.26 23.87
C ASP A 538 1.64 -30.29 23.50
N ILE A 539 1.02 -29.10 23.48
CA ILE A 539 -0.38 -28.85 23.13
C ILE A 539 -0.47 -28.03 21.82
N ALA A 540 0.37 -27.01 21.63
CA ALA A 540 0.32 -26.16 20.42
C ALA A 540 -1.11 -25.64 20.13
N CYS A 541 -1.51 -25.55 18.86
CA CYS A 541 -2.89 -25.29 18.44
C CYS A 541 -3.85 -26.44 18.82
N ASP A 542 -3.29 -27.64 19.06
CA ASP A 542 -3.96 -28.91 19.38
C ASP A 542 -4.75 -29.48 18.17
N SER A 543 -4.23 -29.22 16.95
CA SER A 543 -4.81 -29.64 15.66
C SER A 543 -5.06 -31.16 15.59
N TYR A 544 -4.28 -31.96 16.33
CA TYR A 544 -4.48 -33.41 16.42
C TYR A 544 -5.90 -33.79 16.87
N HIS A 545 -6.50 -33.01 17.78
CA HIS A 545 -7.88 -33.18 18.24
C HIS A 545 -8.89 -32.26 17.54
N LYS A 546 -8.41 -31.27 16.77
CA LYS A 546 -9.17 -30.10 16.31
C LYS A 546 -9.33 -29.96 14.80
N LEU A 547 -8.80 -30.91 14.04
CA LEU A 547 -8.86 -31.00 12.57
C LEU A 547 -10.18 -30.53 11.91
N GLU A 548 -11.35 -30.85 12.48
CA GLU A 548 -12.65 -30.38 11.96
C GLU A 548 -12.81 -28.86 11.95
N GLU A 549 -12.27 -28.17 12.96
CA GLU A 549 -12.29 -26.71 13.06
C GLU A 549 -11.23 -26.10 12.13
N ASP A 550 -10.06 -26.73 12.00
CA ASP A 550 -8.98 -26.28 11.13
C ASP A 550 -9.38 -26.39 9.64
N LEU A 551 -10.04 -27.48 9.26
CA LEU A 551 -10.65 -27.65 7.93
C LEU A 551 -11.77 -26.65 7.68
N ALA A 552 -12.55 -26.30 8.71
CA ALA A 552 -13.55 -25.24 8.61
C ALA A 552 -12.91 -23.86 8.42
N LEU A 553 -11.71 -23.60 8.97
CA LEU A 553 -10.92 -22.41 8.63
C LEU A 553 -10.47 -22.45 7.17
N ILE A 554 -9.73 -23.49 6.76
CA ILE A 554 -9.18 -23.63 5.39
C ILE A 554 -10.30 -23.47 4.33
N LYS A 555 -11.49 -24.02 4.60
CA LYS A 555 -12.67 -23.90 3.73
C LYS A 555 -13.34 -22.52 3.76
N ASP A 556 -13.38 -21.83 4.91
CA ASP A 556 -13.84 -20.43 4.99
C ASP A 556 -12.88 -19.46 4.28
N LEU A 557 -11.57 -19.76 4.28
CA LEU A 557 -10.57 -19.05 3.47
C LEU A 557 -10.77 -19.33 1.97
N GLY A 558 -11.16 -20.55 1.59
CA GLY A 558 -11.45 -20.91 0.21
C GLY A 558 -10.20 -20.99 -0.69
N VAL A 559 -9.08 -21.46 -0.12
CA VAL A 559 -7.81 -21.72 -0.82
C VAL A 559 -7.89 -22.89 -1.81
N ASP A 560 -7.01 -22.88 -2.82
CA ASP A 560 -6.83 -24.01 -3.76
C ASP A 560 -6.06 -25.18 -3.13
N PHE A 561 -5.16 -24.90 -2.18
CA PHE A 561 -4.33 -25.91 -1.53
C PHE A 561 -3.97 -25.57 -0.08
N TYR A 562 -3.67 -26.61 0.70
CA TYR A 562 -3.13 -26.50 2.06
C TYR A 562 -1.74 -27.14 2.10
N ARG A 563 -0.80 -26.45 2.74
CA ARG A 563 0.55 -26.94 3.01
C ARG A 563 0.71 -27.33 4.47
N LEU A 564 1.06 -28.59 4.70
CA LEU A 564 1.34 -29.16 6.01
C LEU A 564 2.66 -29.94 6.00
N SER A 565 3.13 -30.38 7.16
CA SER A 565 4.19 -31.40 7.27
C SER A 565 3.69 -32.64 7.98
N LEU A 566 4.32 -33.78 7.68
CA LEU A 566 4.17 -35.00 8.45
C LEU A 566 5.19 -34.99 9.59
N SER A 567 4.78 -35.33 10.80
CA SER A 567 5.76 -35.64 11.85
C SER A 567 6.29 -37.05 11.67
N TRP A 568 7.57 -37.14 11.30
CA TRP A 568 8.29 -38.41 11.20
C TRP A 568 8.19 -39.18 12.52
N SER A 569 8.30 -38.49 13.66
CA SER A 569 8.17 -39.06 15.01
C SER A 569 6.77 -39.63 15.31
N ARG A 570 5.70 -39.10 14.69
CA ARG A 570 4.33 -39.60 14.87
C ARG A 570 4.06 -40.85 14.03
N ILE A 571 4.70 -40.99 12.87
CA ILE A 571 4.52 -42.14 11.95
C ILE A 571 5.48 -43.29 12.29
N LEU A 572 6.75 -42.99 12.58
CA LEU A 572 7.80 -43.93 12.96
C LEU A 572 8.43 -43.48 14.29
N PRO A 573 7.96 -43.99 15.44
CA PRO A 573 8.38 -43.50 16.76
C PRO A 573 9.89 -43.68 17.07
N THR A 574 10.54 -44.66 16.45
CA THR A 574 12.01 -44.86 16.52
C THR A 574 12.78 -44.18 15.38
N GLY A 575 12.07 -43.58 14.43
CA GLY A 575 12.57 -43.14 13.13
C GLY A 575 12.78 -44.24 12.08
N HIS A 576 12.78 -45.52 12.46
CA HIS A 576 13.02 -46.65 11.56
C HIS A 576 11.75 -47.45 11.23
N ILE A 577 11.62 -47.91 9.97
CA ILE A 577 10.46 -48.65 9.46
C ILE A 577 10.28 -50.05 10.08
N ASP A 578 11.33 -50.64 10.65
CA ASP A 578 11.28 -51.90 11.41
C ASP A 578 10.91 -51.68 12.89
N GLY A 579 10.90 -50.43 13.37
CA GLY A 579 10.58 -50.04 14.74
C GLY A 579 9.09 -49.94 15.09
N GLN A 580 8.23 -50.65 14.34
CA GLN A 580 6.77 -50.53 14.30
C GLN A 580 6.26 -49.20 13.71
N ILE A 581 5.40 -49.30 12.69
CA ILE A 581 4.64 -48.16 12.15
C ILE A 581 3.51 -47.82 13.14
N ASN A 582 3.31 -46.53 13.41
CA ASN A 582 2.20 -46.09 14.22
C ASN A 582 0.93 -45.89 13.39
N GLU A 583 0.06 -46.90 13.39
CA GLU A 583 -1.23 -46.88 12.70
C GLU A 583 -2.14 -45.70 13.09
N ALA A 584 -2.05 -45.19 14.34
CA ALA A 584 -2.84 -44.03 14.78
C ALA A 584 -2.30 -42.71 14.22
N GLY A 585 -0.97 -42.57 14.18
CA GLY A 585 -0.30 -41.47 13.48
C GLY A 585 -0.58 -41.47 11.97
N VAL A 586 -0.62 -42.65 11.34
CA VAL A 586 -1.00 -42.81 9.93
C VAL A 586 -2.47 -42.44 9.70
N ALA A 587 -3.38 -42.92 10.56
CA ALA A 587 -4.81 -42.64 10.45
C ALA A 587 -5.12 -41.14 10.57
N TYR A 588 -4.40 -40.40 11.41
CA TYR A 588 -4.52 -38.94 11.51
C TYR A 588 -4.25 -38.25 10.16
N TYR A 589 -3.08 -38.44 9.55
CA TYR A 589 -2.75 -37.78 8.29
C TYR A 589 -3.64 -38.24 7.12
N GLU A 590 -4.05 -39.52 7.09
CA GLU A 590 -5.01 -40.03 6.11
C GLU A 590 -6.38 -39.34 6.22
N ASP A 591 -6.84 -39.03 7.45
CA ASP A 591 -8.08 -38.29 7.71
C ASP A 591 -7.97 -36.82 7.25
N ILE A 592 -6.84 -36.14 7.50
CA ILE A 592 -6.58 -34.79 6.94
C ILE A 592 -6.66 -34.82 5.41
N LEU A 593 -5.87 -35.70 4.78
CA LEU A 593 -5.72 -35.74 3.32
C LEU A 593 -7.00 -36.16 2.60
N THR A 594 -7.77 -37.08 3.20
CA THR A 594 -9.11 -37.44 2.73
C THR A 594 -10.05 -36.25 2.81
N LYS A 595 -10.09 -35.53 3.95
CA LYS A 595 -11.00 -34.38 4.11
C LYS A 595 -10.61 -33.18 3.24
N LEU A 596 -9.34 -32.93 2.97
CA LEU A 596 -8.92 -31.94 1.97
C LEU A 596 -9.48 -32.30 0.59
N GLN A 597 -9.27 -33.56 0.17
CA GLN A 597 -9.76 -34.08 -1.11
C GLN A 597 -11.31 -34.05 -1.22
N GLU A 598 -12.03 -34.36 -0.14
CA GLU A 598 -13.51 -34.27 -0.09
C GLU A 598 -14.04 -32.82 -0.16
N ASN A 599 -13.18 -31.82 0.02
CA ASN A 599 -13.51 -30.40 -0.09
C ASN A 599 -12.91 -29.73 -1.35
N ASP A 600 -12.41 -30.52 -2.31
CA ASP A 600 -11.73 -30.09 -3.54
C ASP A 600 -10.41 -29.30 -3.30
N ILE A 601 -9.82 -29.39 -2.10
CA ILE A 601 -8.58 -28.68 -1.71
C ILE A 601 -7.37 -29.59 -1.93
N GLN A 602 -6.32 -29.09 -2.58
CA GLN A 602 -5.12 -29.87 -2.87
C GLN A 602 -4.16 -29.92 -1.68
N ALA A 603 -3.43 -31.03 -1.56
CA ALA A 603 -2.44 -31.23 -0.50
C ALA A 603 -1.01 -30.99 -1.02
N MET A 604 -0.28 -30.11 -0.33
CA MET A 604 1.18 -30.03 -0.38
C MET A 604 1.75 -30.56 0.94
N VAL A 605 2.46 -31.69 0.89
CA VAL A 605 2.98 -32.36 2.09
C VAL A 605 4.49 -32.23 2.16
N THR A 606 4.96 -31.65 3.28
CA THR A 606 6.37 -31.59 3.64
C THR A 606 6.76 -32.83 4.45
N LEU A 607 7.71 -33.64 3.97
CA LEU A 607 8.16 -34.87 4.65
C LEU A 607 8.94 -34.59 5.93
N TYR A 608 9.72 -33.49 5.96
CA TYR A 608 10.51 -33.08 7.12
C TYR A 608 10.42 -31.57 7.37
N HIS A 609 9.84 -31.20 8.52
CA HIS A 609 9.81 -29.81 9.01
C HIS A 609 10.41 -29.74 10.42
N TRP A 610 11.70 -30.06 10.49
CA TRP A 610 12.58 -29.85 11.65
C TRP A 610 12.31 -30.73 12.88
N ASP A 611 11.42 -31.72 12.78
CA ASP A 611 10.97 -32.59 13.88
C ASP A 611 11.53 -34.02 13.78
N LEU A 612 12.86 -34.12 13.66
CA LEU A 612 13.59 -35.40 13.61
C LEU A 612 13.29 -36.26 14.86
N PRO A 613 13.00 -37.57 14.72
CA PRO A 613 12.89 -38.49 15.85
C PRO A 613 14.17 -38.50 16.69
N GLN A 614 14.05 -38.27 18.00
CA GLN A 614 15.16 -38.14 18.93
C GLN A 614 16.08 -39.38 18.95
N PRO A 615 15.61 -40.64 18.80
CA PRO A 615 16.51 -41.80 18.68
C PRO A 615 17.49 -41.71 17.49
N LEU A 616 17.10 -41.10 16.36
CA LEU A 616 18.02 -40.87 15.23
C LEU A 616 19.07 -39.81 15.60
N GLN A 617 18.68 -38.78 16.35
CA GLN A 617 19.61 -37.76 16.82
C GLN A 617 20.60 -38.31 17.85
N GLU A 618 20.13 -39.10 18.82
CA GLU A 618 20.95 -39.63 19.91
C GLU A 618 21.87 -40.75 19.44
N HIS A 619 21.34 -41.75 18.71
CA HIS A 619 22.07 -42.98 18.40
C HIS A 619 22.82 -42.93 17.06
N MET A 620 22.37 -42.11 16.10
CA MET A 620 23.04 -41.94 14.80
C MET A 620 23.74 -40.59 14.64
N GLY A 621 23.41 -39.58 15.46
CA GLY A 621 23.93 -38.22 15.32
C GLY A 621 23.12 -37.32 14.38
N GLY A 622 21.94 -37.77 13.94
CA GLY A 622 21.06 -37.01 13.04
C GLY A 622 21.70 -36.76 11.67
N TRP A 623 21.57 -35.52 11.18
CA TRP A 623 22.02 -35.14 9.83
C TRP A 623 23.55 -35.12 9.64
N LEU A 624 24.34 -35.35 10.69
CA LEU A 624 25.81 -35.50 10.58
C LEU A 624 26.26 -36.88 10.09
N ASN A 625 25.34 -37.82 9.86
CA ASN A 625 25.65 -39.21 9.54
C ASN A 625 25.01 -39.66 8.22
N ASP A 626 25.84 -39.95 7.22
CA ASP A 626 25.43 -40.34 5.86
C ASP A 626 24.47 -41.54 5.80
N THR A 627 24.50 -42.43 6.81
CA THR A 627 23.55 -43.56 6.88
C THR A 627 22.10 -43.14 7.07
N ILE A 628 21.82 -41.90 7.50
CA ILE A 628 20.45 -41.38 7.57
C ILE A 628 19.80 -41.22 6.18
N VAL A 629 20.59 -41.13 5.10
CA VAL A 629 20.08 -41.03 3.71
C VAL A 629 19.17 -42.22 3.37
N ASP A 630 19.54 -43.43 3.79
CA ASP A 630 18.71 -44.64 3.59
C ASP A 630 17.54 -44.72 4.58
N VAL A 631 17.70 -44.24 5.81
CA VAL A 631 16.62 -44.23 6.82
C VAL A 631 15.52 -43.25 6.41
N TYR A 632 15.90 -42.03 6.02
CA TYR A 632 15.01 -41.02 5.44
C TYR A 632 14.40 -41.49 4.11
N GLY A 633 15.18 -42.14 3.23
CA GLY A 633 14.66 -42.72 1.98
C GLY A 633 13.57 -43.79 2.21
N ASN A 634 13.69 -44.60 3.26
CA ASN A 634 12.67 -45.58 3.63
C ASN A 634 11.43 -44.93 4.27
N TYR A 635 11.60 -43.86 5.06
CA TYR A 635 10.48 -43.05 5.57
C TYR A 635 9.73 -42.34 4.43
N ALA A 636 10.45 -41.71 3.50
CA ALA A 636 9.87 -41.09 2.31
C ALA A 636 9.08 -42.10 1.45
N ARG A 637 9.65 -43.30 1.21
CA ARG A 637 8.93 -44.40 0.54
C ARG A 637 7.61 -44.72 1.25
N LEU A 638 7.63 -44.91 2.57
CA LEU A 638 6.43 -45.21 3.35
C LEU A 638 5.38 -44.10 3.25
N ALA A 639 5.78 -42.83 3.27
CA ALA A 639 4.86 -41.71 3.08
C ALA A 639 4.24 -41.70 1.66
N PHE A 640 5.01 -42.06 0.62
CA PHE A 640 4.48 -42.19 -0.74
C PHE A 640 3.54 -43.39 -0.90
N ASP A 641 3.86 -44.53 -0.28
CA ASP A 641 3.01 -45.74 -0.22
C ASP A 641 1.66 -45.46 0.46
N LEU A 642 1.66 -44.73 1.57
CA LEU A 642 0.47 -44.47 2.39
C LEU A 642 -0.43 -43.36 1.85
N PHE A 643 0.15 -42.25 1.38
CA PHE A 643 -0.59 -40.98 1.18
C PHE A 643 -0.54 -40.44 -0.26
N GLY A 644 0.34 -40.98 -1.10
CA GLY A 644 0.64 -40.38 -2.41
C GLY A 644 -0.48 -40.50 -3.46
N ASP A 645 -1.58 -41.19 -3.17
CA ASP A 645 -2.80 -41.13 -3.99
C ASP A 645 -3.60 -39.83 -3.79
N LYS A 646 -3.40 -39.14 -2.66
CA LYS A 646 -4.09 -37.89 -2.28
C LYS A 646 -3.21 -36.65 -2.32
N VAL A 647 -1.88 -36.78 -2.36
CA VAL A 647 -0.93 -35.64 -2.37
C VAL A 647 -0.56 -35.20 -3.79
N GLN A 648 -0.68 -33.91 -4.09
CA GLN A 648 -0.32 -33.35 -5.41
C GLN A 648 1.11 -32.81 -5.44
N TYR A 649 1.62 -32.34 -4.30
CA TYR A 649 2.96 -31.74 -4.18
C TYR A 649 3.68 -32.27 -2.95
N TRP A 650 4.92 -32.75 -3.13
CA TRP A 650 5.80 -33.21 -2.07
C TRP A 650 6.96 -32.24 -1.88
N ALA A 651 7.14 -31.74 -0.67
CA ALA A 651 8.36 -31.06 -0.25
C ALA A 651 9.19 -32.03 0.60
N THR A 652 10.43 -32.28 0.22
CA THR A 652 11.32 -33.19 0.97
C THR A 652 11.75 -32.57 2.30
N PHE A 653 12.36 -31.38 2.25
CA PHE A 653 12.77 -30.61 3.42
C PHE A 653 12.19 -29.20 3.38
N ASN A 654 11.83 -28.66 4.55
CA ASN A 654 11.70 -27.20 4.73
C ASN A 654 13.04 -26.59 5.19
N GLU A 655 13.44 -25.49 4.54
CA GLU A 655 14.56 -24.62 4.95
C GLU A 655 15.84 -25.38 5.38
N PRO A 656 16.46 -26.19 4.50
CA PRO A 656 17.61 -27.01 4.87
C PRO A 656 18.82 -26.17 5.34
N HIS A 657 18.91 -24.91 4.89
CA HIS A 657 19.85 -23.91 5.41
C HIS A 657 19.64 -23.65 6.91
N VAL A 658 18.40 -23.47 7.37
CA VAL A 658 18.09 -23.25 8.80
C VAL A 658 18.31 -24.51 9.62
N VAL A 659 17.93 -25.69 9.10
CA VAL A 659 18.21 -26.98 9.74
C VAL A 659 19.70 -27.11 10.07
N CYS A 660 20.59 -26.84 9.11
CA CYS A 660 22.03 -27.02 9.31
C CYS A 660 22.70 -25.85 10.03
N GLN A 661 22.42 -24.60 9.65
CA GLN A 661 23.08 -23.42 10.24
C GLN A 661 22.60 -23.15 11.67
N GLN A 662 21.30 -23.30 11.95
CA GLN A 662 20.75 -23.05 13.28
C GLN A 662 20.71 -24.32 14.15
N GLY A 663 20.53 -25.51 13.57
CA GLY A 663 20.55 -26.77 14.32
C GLY A 663 21.94 -27.32 14.64
N TYR A 664 22.95 -27.11 13.78
CA TYR A 664 24.26 -27.77 13.86
C TYR A 664 25.49 -26.84 13.86
N GLU A 665 25.33 -25.52 13.76
CA GLU A 665 26.43 -24.56 13.98
C GLU A 665 26.13 -23.57 15.11
N SER A 666 25.04 -22.81 15.01
CA SER A 666 24.77 -21.67 15.92
C SER A 666 23.87 -21.99 17.12
N GLY A 667 23.29 -23.19 17.18
CA GLY A 667 22.47 -23.65 18.31
C GLY A 667 21.11 -22.96 18.48
N ARG A 668 20.59 -22.30 17.42
CA ARG A 668 19.36 -21.47 17.41
C ARG A 668 18.08 -22.20 16.95
N LYS A 669 18.17 -23.50 16.70
CA LYS A 669 17.07 -24.45 16.50
C LYS A 669 17.48 -25.80 17.10
N ALA A 670 16.54 -26.70 17.36
CA ALA A 670 16.88 -28.09 17.68
C ALA A 670 17.74 -28.71 16.54
N PRO A 671 18.73 -29.58 16.83
CA PRO A 671 19.11 -30.17 18.12
C PRO A 671 20.06 -29.29 18.97
N ALA A 672 20.19 -28.00 18.69
CA ALA A 672 21.03 -27.03 19.40
C ALA A 672 22.54 -27.40 19.46
N ILE A 673 23.07 -28.03 18.41
CA ILE A 673 24.48 -28.45 18.34
C ILE A 673 25.36 -27.28 17.89
N THR A 674 26.49 -27.11 18.60
CA THR A 674 27.50 -26.06 18.35
C THR A 674 28.93 -26.63 18.43
N LYS A 675 29.13 -27.92 18.10
CA LYS A 675 30.34 -28.69 18.48
C LYS A 675 31.53 -28.46 17.54
N ALA A 676 31.31 -28.46 16.23
CA ALA A 676 32.32 -28.08 15.24
C ALA A 676 31.77 -27.04 14.23
N PRO A 677 31.71 -25.75 14.62
CA PRO A 677 31.35 -24.65 13.73
C PRO A 677 32.18 -24.65 12.44
N GLY A 678 31.55 -24.27 11.32
CA GLY A 678 32.19 -24.35 10.00
C GLY A 678 32.51 -25.77 9.51
N ILE A 679 32.06 -26.85 10.16
CA ILE A 679 32.25 -28.25 9.74
C ILE A 679 30.93 -29.04 9.82
N ASP A 680 30.27 -29.02 10.98
CA ASP A 680 29.04 -29.78 11.23
C ASP A 680 27.91 -29.36 10.26
N LEU A 681 27.74 -28.06 9.99
CA LEU A 681 26.72 -27.58 9.05
C LEU A 681 26.97 -28.02 7.59
N TYR A 682 28.22 -28.10 7.14
CA TYR A 682 28.55 -28.51 5.77
C TYR A 682 28.37 -30.02 5.59
N THR A 683 28.63 -30.79 6.65
CA THR A 683 28.30 -32.21 6.73
C THR A 683 26.79 -32.40 6.67
N CYS A 684 26.03 -31.68 7.50
CA CYS A 684 24.57 -31.68 7.51
C CYS A 684 23.96 -31.39 6.13
N ALA A 685 24.39 -30.30 5.46
CA ALA A 685 23.82 -29.92 4.17
C ALA A 685 24.11 -30.93 3.05
N HIS A 686 25.31 -31.52 3.05
CA HIS A 686 25.70 -32.57 2.11
C HIS A 686 24.83 -33.83 2.28
N VAL A 687 24.61 -34.27 3.52
CA VAL A 687 23.75 -35.41 3.86
C VAL A 687 22.26 -35.10 3.54
N VAL A 688 21.79 -33.89 3.80
CA VAL A 688 20.43 -33.44 3.46
C VAL A 688 20.20 -33.41 1.94
N LEU A 689 21.16 -32.90 1.15
CA LEU A 689 21.08 -32.93 -0.32
C LEU A 689 21.03 -34.36 -0.88
N LYS A 690 21.85 -35.28 -0.34
CA LYS A 690 21.80 -36.70 -0.68
C LYS A 690 20.48 -37.36 -0.26
N SER A 691 19.93 -36.98 0.88
CA SER A 691 18.62 -37.45 1.39
C SER A 691 17.46 -36.97 0.51
N HIS A 692 17.49 -35.71 0.09
CA HIS A 692 16.56 -35.11 -0.87
C HIS A 692 16.59 -35.87 -2.21
N ALA A 693 17.78 -36.03 -2.81
CA ALA A 693 17.94 -36.77 -4.07
C ALA A 693 17.47 -38.22 -3.95
N LYS A 694 17.76 -38.90 -2.82
CA LYS A 694 17.28 -40.26 -2.55
C LYS A 694 15.76 -40.36 -2.53
N ALA A 695 15.07 -39.42 -1.86
CA ALA A 695 13.61 -39.38 -1.86
C ALA A 695 13.02 -39.01 -3.24
N TYR A 696 13.65 -38.09 -3.98
CA TYR A 696 13.26 -37.75 -5.35
C TYR A 696 13.31 -38.97 -6.27
N HIS A 697 14.42 -39.71 -6.29
CA HIS A 697 14.57 -40.89 -7.17
C HIS A 697 13.63 -42.04 -6.80
N ILE A 698 13.32 -42.22 -5.51
CA ILE A 698 12.27 -43.15 -5.08
C ILE A 698 10.93 -42.70 -5.66
N TYR A 699 10.54 -41.43 -5.50
CA TYR A 699 9.29 -40.92 -6.05
C TYR A 699 9.21 -41.05 -7.58
N ASP A 700 10.25 -40.62 -8.30
CA ASP A 700 10.30 -40.62 -9.77
C ASP A 700 10.20 -42.02 -10.36
N SER A 701 10.96 -42.98 -9.82
CA SER A 701 11.08 -44.33 -10.37
C SER A 701 10.00 -45.33 -9.90
N GLU A 702 9.47 -45.16 -8.68
CA GLU A 702 8.48 -46.09 -8.10
C GLU A 702 7.04 -45.53 -8.17
N TYR A 703 6.82 -44.22 -7.96
CA TYR A 703 5.49 -43.66 -7.69
C TYR A 703 4.92 -42.74 -8.79
N ARG A 704 5.74 -41.84 -9.36
CA ARG A 704 5.31 -40.75 -10.26
C ARG A 704 4.43 -41.22 -11.42
N ALA A 705 4.76 -42.38 -12.01
CA ALA A 705 4.00 -42.96 -13.13
C ALA A 705 2.54 -43.30 -12.78
N THR A 706 2.22 -43.51 -11.50
CA THR A 706 0.86 -43.81 -11.01
C THR A 706 0.21 -42.61 -10.34
N GLN A 707 0.93 -41.96 -9.41
CA GLN A 707 0.43 -40.87 -8.56
C GLN A 707 0.42 -39.49 -9.25
N LYS A 708 1.39 -39.23 -10.14
CA LYS A 708 1.49 -38.02 -10.99
C LYS A 708 1.62 -36.68 -10.25
N GLY A 709 1.83 -36.67 -8.94
CA GLY A 709 2.24 -35.48 -8.20
C GLY A 709 3.65 -34.98 -8.57
N LYS A 710 4.01 -33.81 -8.06
CA LYS A 710 5.34 -33.21 -8.14
C LYS A 710 6.12 -33.39 -6.84
N ILE A 711 7.44 -33.40 -6.89
CA ILE A 711 8.34 -33.44 -5.74
C ILE A 711 9.50 -32.46 -5.89
N SER A 712 9.89 -31.81 -4.79
CA SER A 712 11.06 -30.93 -4.73
C SER A 712 11.58 -30.75 -3.29
N ILE A 713 12.40 -29.74 -3.07
CA ILE A 713 12.82 -29.18 -1.79
C ILE A 713 12.27 -27.76 -1.63
N VAL A 714 12.09 -27.30 -0.40
CA VAL A 714 11.75 -25.91 -0.09
C VAL A 714 13.00 -25.20 0.42
N LEU A 715 13.42 -24.15 -0.28
CA LEU A 715 14.59 -23.34 0.05
C LEU A 715 14.15 -21.98 0.57
N ASN A 716 14.94 -21.41 1.48
CA ASN A 716 14.66 -20.09 2.04
C ASN A 716 15.82 -19.12 1.84
N THR A 717 15.48 -17.87 1.55
CA THR A 717 16.45 -16.78 1.49
C THR A 717 15.76 -15.42 1.63
N ASN A 718 16.47 -14.49 2.26
CA ASN A 718 16.20 -13.08 2.05
C ASN A 718 16.63 -12.70 0.63
N TRP A 719 16.11 -11.59 0.12
CA TRP A 719 16.84 -10.88 -0.93
C TRP A 719 18.01 -10.13 -0.29
N TYR A 720 19.16 -10.05 -0.96
CA TYR A 720 20.31 -9.30 -0.48
C TYR A 720 20.59 -8.13 -1.43
N GLU A 721 20.36 -6.92 -0.95
CA GLU A 721 20.68 -5.68 -1.66
C GLU A 721 22.07 -5.19 -1.20
N PRO A 722 22.96 -4.69 -2.07
CA PRO A 722 24.22 -4.11 -1.63
C PRO A 722 24.00 -2.82 -0.81
N VAL A 723 24.88 -2.49 0.14
CA VAL A 723 24.83 -1.20 0.85
C VAL A 723 25.26 0.00 -0.01
N SER A 724 25.94 -0.24 -1.15
CA SER A 724 26.38 0.80 -2.07
C SER A 724 26.59 0.26 -3.49
N ASP A 725 26.77 1.15 -4.47
CA ASP A 725 27.13 0.79 -5.86
C ASP A 725 28.62 0.36 -6.02
N ASP A 726 29.39 0.13 -4.93
CA ASP A 726 30.76 -0.40 -5.03
C ASP A 726 30.72 -1.85 -5.58
N GLU A 727 31.63 -2.17 -6.52
CA GLU A 727 31.80 -3.51 -7.08
C GLU A 727 31.94 -4.59 -5.98
N LYS A 728 32.52 -4.23 -4.84
CA LYS A 728 32.64 -5.08 -3.66
C LYS A 728 31.33 -5.40 -2.96
N ASP A 729 30.45 -4.43 -2.79
CA ASP A 729 29.16 -4.64 -2.12
C ASP A 729 28.21 -5.42 -3.04
N LEU A 730 28.31 -5.18 -4.35
CA LEU A 730 27.68 -6.00 -5.38
C LEU A 730 28.19 -7.47 -5.34
N GLU A 731 29.51 -7.68 -5.19
CA GLU A 731 30.08 -9.03 -4.95
C GLU A 731 29.57 -9.63 -3.63
N ALA A 732 29.45 -8.82 -2.56
CA ALA A 732 28.96 -9.25 -1.26
C ALA A 732 27.50 -9.70 -1.30
N ALA A 733 26.62 -8.99 -2.01
CA ALA A 733 25.22 -9.34 -2.19
C ALA A 733 25.05 -10.68 -2.92
N GLU A 734 25.65 -10.83 -4.11
CA GLU A 734 25.63 -12.09 -4.88
C GLU A 734 26.23 -13.25 -4.07
N ARG A 735 27.37 -13.05 -3.41
CA ARG A 735 28.00 -14.05 -2.53
C ARG A 735 27.09 -14.48 -1.38
N ASN A 736 26.25 -13.61 -0.84
CA ASN A 736 25.30 -13.94 0.22
C ASN A 736 24.12 -14.78 -0.29
N ILE A 737 23.57 -14.46 -1.46
CA ILE A 737 22.56 -15.29 -2.13
C ILE A 737 23.14 -16.68 -2.48
N GLN A 738 24.41 -16.75 -2.92
CA GLN A 738 25.08 -18.01 -3.23
C GLN A 738 25.37 -18.86 -1.98
N PHE A 739 25.70 -18.26 -0.83
CA PHE A 739 25.92 -18.99 0.43
C PHE A 739 24.61 -19.40 1.14
N SER A 740 23.46 -18.86 0.76
CA SER A 740 22.14 -19.19 1.33
C SER A 740 21.31 -20.06 0.36
N PHE A 741 20.70 -19.45 -0.66
CA PHE A 741 19.89 -20.14 -1.66
C PHE A 741 20.76 -21.01 -2.60
N GLY A 742 21.86 -20.45 -3.11
CA GLY A 742 22.72 -21.11 -4.09
C GLY A 742 23.38 -22.38 -3.56
N TRP A 743 23.66 -22.44 -2.25
CA TRP A 743 24.26 -23.60 -1.58
C TRP A 743 23.43 -24.88 -1.82
N PHE A 744 22.10 -24.78 -1.82
CA PHE A 744 21.20 -25.92 -2.06
C PHE A 744 20.68 -25.97 -3.50
N ALA A 745 20.40 -24.82 -4.12
CA ALA A 745 19.88 -24.77 -5.50
C ALA A 745 20.93 -25.16 -6.56
N ASN A 746 22.20 -24.79 -6.39
CA ASN A 746 23.24 -25.04 -7.39
C ASN A 746 23.60 -26.53 -7.53
N PRO A 747 23.69 -27.34 -6.45
CA PRO A 747 23.77 -28.80 -6.56
C PRO A 747 22.60 -29.41 -7.34
N ILE A 748 21.37 -28.98 -7.05
CA ILE A 748 20.15 -29.56 -7.64
C ILE A 748 20.00 -29.18 -9.12
N VAL A 749 20.25 -27.92 -9.50
CA VAL A 749 20.08 -27.46 -10.90
C VAL A 749 21.33 -27.68 -11.75
N HIS A 750 22.50 -27.33 -11.22
CA HIS A 750 23.76 -27.30 -11.98
C HIS A 750 24.69 -28.49 -11.69
N GLY A 751 24.53 -29.17 -10.54
CA GLY A 751 25.14 -30.46 -10.20
C GLY A 751 26.18 -30.43 -9.07
N ASN A 752 26.68 -29.27 -8.68
CA ASN A 752 27.68 -29.12 -7.61
C ASN A 752 27.44 -27.81 -6.84
N TYR A 753 28.13 -27.60 -5.72
CA TYR A 753 28.06 -26.34 -4.96
C TYR A 753 28.48 -25.11 -5.78
N PRO A 754 28.06 -23.89 -5.39
CA PRO A 754 28.53 -22.66 -6.04
C PRO A 754 30.06 -22.55 -6.01
N GLN A 755 30.67 -22.15 -7.14
CA GLN A 755 32.14 -22.08 -7.23
C GLN A 755 32.75 -21.12 -6.19
N VAL A 756 32.09 -19.98 -5.92
CA VAL A 756 32.48 -19.03 -4.87
C VAL A 756 32.51 -19.65 -3.47
N MET A 757 31.66 -20.64 -3.22
CA MET A 757 31.61 -21.37 -1.94
C MET A 757 32.73 -22.42 -1.84
N ILE A 758 32.97 -23.16 -2.93
CA ILE A 758 34.08 -24.12 -3.04
C ILE A 758 35.42 -23.42 -2.84
N ASP A 759 35.66 -22.33 -3.59
CA ASP A 759 36.93 -21.60 -3.59
C ASP A 759 37.21 -20.98 -2.22
N ARG A 760 36.24 -20.26 -1.64
CA ARG A 760 36.42 -19.55 -0.36
C ARG A 760 36.57 -20.49 0.84
N ILE A 761 35.75 -21.54 0.94
CA ILE A 761 35.88 -22.50 2.04
C ILE A 761 37.16 -23.31 1.89
N GLY A 762 37.55 -23.68 0.66
CA GLY A 762 38.83 -24.33 0.39
C GLY A 762 40.03 -23.49 0.85
N GLU A 763 40.09 -22.23 0.42
CA GLU A 763 41.18 -21.31 0.79
C GLU A 763 41.22 -21.03 2.30
N ARG A 764 40.06 -20.84 2.96
CA ARG A 764 40.03 -20.69 4.42
C ARG A 764 40.44 -21.95 5.15
N SER A 765 40.02 -23.13 4.69
CA SER A 765 40.40 -24.41 5.29
C SER A 765 41.91 -24.65 5.22
N GLU A 766 42.56 -24.32 4.09
CA GLU A 766 44.03 -24.38 3.96
C GLU A 766 44.72 -23.40 4.93
N LYS A 767 44.27 -22.14 5.00
CA LYS A 767 44.79 -21.13 5.93
C LYS A 767 44.63 -21.55 7.40
N GLU A 768 43.50 -22.17 7.73
CA GLU A 768 43.16 -22.67 9.08
C GLU A 768 43.85 -24.00 9.43
N GLY A 769 44.60 -24.60 8.50
CA GLY A 769 45.45 -25.76 8.74
C GLY A 769 44.75 -27.12 8.62
N PHE A 770 43.61 -27.19 7.92
CA PHE A 770 42.94 -28.46 7.60
C PHE A 770 43.61 -29.12 6.38
N ASP A 771 43.81 -30.45 6.44
CA ASP A 771 44.36 -31.25 5.33
C ASP A 771 43.46 -31.28 4.06
N LYS A 772 42.22 -30.77 4.17
CA LYS A 772 41.18 -30.72 3.13
C LYS A 772 40.22 -29.55 3.38
N SER A 773 39.40 -29.22 2.38
CA SER A 773 38.26 -28.32 2.57
C SER A 773 37.30 -28.83 3.65
N ARG A 774 36.77 -27.90 4.47
CA ARG A 774 35.66 -28.16 5.41
C ARG A 774 34.31 -28.36 4.72
N LEU A 775 34.17 -27.93 3.45
CA LEU A 775 33.04 -28.27 2.59
C LEU A 775 33.30 -29.66 1.94
N PRO A 776 32.45 -30.68 2.17
CA PRO A 776 32.61 -31.99 1.54
C PRO A 776 32.55 -31.90 0.00
N GLU A 777 33.48 -32.56 -0.70
CA GLU A 777 33.43 -32.68 -2.16
C GLU A 777 32.38 -33.74 -2.57
N PHE A 778 31.45 -33.40 -3.48
CA PHE A 778 30.62 -34.41 -4.14
C PHE A 778 31.46 -35.25 -5.09
N THR A 779 31.30 -36.58 -5.02
CA THR A 779 31.83 -37.48 -6.04
C THR A 779 31.08 -37.32 -7.36
N SER A 780 31.67 -37.75 -8.48
CA SER A 780 31.00 -37.71 -9.79
C SER A 780 29.64 -38.43 -9.82
N GLN A 781 29.45 -39.46 -8.98
CA GLN A 781 28.18 -40.15 -8.86
C GLN A 781 27.16 -39.29 -8.11
N GLU A 782 27.53 -38.67 -6.98
CA GLU A 782 26.62 -37.78 -6.24
C GLU A 782 26.24 -36.54 -7.05
N ILE A 783 27.14 -36.03 -7.91
CA ILE A 783 26.84 -34.98 -8.89
C ILE A 783 25.79 -35.44 -9.92
N GLU A 784 25.86 -36.70 -10.38
CA GLU A 784 24.88 -37.28 -11.32
C GLU A 784 23.55 -37.61 -10.63
N ASP A 785 23.59 -38.07 -9.38
CA ASP A 785 22.42 -38.44 -8.57
C ASP A 785 21.64 -37.21 -8.07
N ILE A 786 22.30 -36.10 -7.72
CA ILE A 786 21.63 -34.90 -7.19
C ILE A 786 21.10 -33.99 -8.32
N LYS A 787 21.73 -34.00 -9.50
CA LYS A 787 21.37 -33.08 -10.58
C LYS A 787 20.02 -33.42 -11.22
N GLY A 788 19.10 -32.45 -11.21
CA GLY A 788 17.76 -32.56 -11.80
C GLY A 788 16.69 -33.10 -10.87
N THR A 789 16.96 -33.16 -9.55
CA THR A 789 16.05 -33.75 -8.54
C THR A 789 14.90 -32.81 -8.10
N TYR A 790 14.29 -32.08 -9.05
CA TYR A 790 13.23 -31.11 -8.77
C TYR A 790 12.21 -30.99 -9.91
N ASP A 791 10.91 -30.91 -9.56
CA ASP A 791 9.83 -30.56 -10.49
C ASP A 791 9.46 -29.07 -10.49
N PHE A 792 9.84 -28.35 -9.43
CA PHE A 792 9.59 -26.92 -9.18
C PHE A 792 10.60 -26.42 -8.13
N ILE A 793 10.72 -25.13 -7.88
CA ILE A 793 11.42 -24.57 -6.72
C ILE A 793 10.38 -24.09 -5.71
N GLY A 794 10.37 -24.69 -4.52
CA GLY A 794 9.67 -24.13 -3.37
C GLY A 794 10.53 -23.03 -2.75
N LEU A 795 9.99 -21.83 -2.62
CA LEU A 795 10.66 -20.66 -2.07
C LEU A 795 9.93 -20.12 -0.84
N ASN A 796 10.61 -20.10 0.29
CA ASN A 796 10.22 -19.30 1.45
C ASN A 796 10.94 -17.96 1.39
N HIS A 797 10.20 -16.87 1.51
CA HIS A 797 10.75 -15.51 1.47
C HIS A 797 9.93 -14.58 2.36
N TYR A 798 10.62 -13.71 3.10
CA TYR A 798 9.99 -12.85 4.11
C TYR A 798 10.45 -11.39 4.08
N THR A 799 11.72 -11.12 3.76
CA THR A 799 12.33 -9.78 3.86
C THR A 799 13.54 -9.63 2.93
N THR A 800 13.96 -8.39 2.68
CA THR A 800 15.30 -8.07 2.19
C THR A 800 16.27 -7.93 3.37
N SER A 801 17.56 -8.04 3.11
CA SER A 801 18.65 -7.57 3.98
C SER A 801 19.67 -6.80 3.15
N LEU A 802 20.39 -5.89 3.79
CA LEU A 802 21.53 -5.20 3.21
C LEU A 802 22.80 -6.05 3.34
N ALA A 803 23.70 -5.96 2.36
CA ALA A 803 24.96 -6.69 2.30
C ALA A 803 26.15 -5.73 2.10
N GLU A 804 27.09 -5.76 3.05
CA GLU A 804 28.32 -4.98 3.07
C GLU A 804 29.55 -5.88 2.96
N TRP A 805 30.47 -5.52 2.09
CA TRP A 805 31.75 -6.21 1.95
C TRP A 805 32.66 -5.92 3.15
N ILE A 806 33.25 -6.97 3.72
CA ILE A 806 34.22 -6.87 4.81
C ILE A 806 35.49 -7.66 4.50
N GLU A 807 36.61 -7.26 5.10
CA GLU A 807 37.85 -8.03 5.05
C GLU A 807 37.69 -9.39 5.76
N ASP A 808 38.44 -10.40 5.30
CA ASP A 808 38.36 -11.75 5.88
C ASP A 808 38.78 -11.77 7.35
N TYR A 809 37.89 -12.29 8.21
CA TYR A 809 38.16 -12.49 9.63
C TYR A 809 39.42 -13.34 9.89
N GLU A 810 40.11 -13.03 10.99
CA GLU A 810 41.31 -13.74 11.44
C GLU A 810 41.14 -15.28 11.48
N ILE A 811 42.26 -15.95 11.24
CA ILE A 811 42.37 -17.41 11.12
C ILE A 811 42.47 -18.04 12.52
N GLY A 812 41.66 -19.08 12.77
CA GLY A 812 41.76 -19.90 14.00
C GLY A 812 40.43 -20.40 14.56
N GLU A 813 39.31 -19.83 14.12
CA GLU A 813 37.95 -20.19 14.57
C GLU A 813 37.00 -20.28 13.35
N PRO A 814 36.83 -21.45 12.71
CA PRO A 814 35.99 -21.63 11.53
C PRO A 814 34.50 -21.38 11.81
N SER A 815 33.76 -20.82 10.85
CA SER A 815 32.29 -20.71 10.85
C SER A 815 31.77 -20.17 9.51
N SER A 816 30.53 -20.47 9.17
CA SER A 816 29.87 -20.00 7.93
C SER A 816 29.96 -18.48 7.73
N ASN A 817 29.70 -17.70 8.79
CA ASN A 817 29.79 -16.24 8.80
C ASN A 817 31.20 -15.70 8.51
N LYS A 818 32.26 -16.49 8.78
CA LYS A 818 33.65 -16.13 8.45
C LYS A 818 34.11 -16.70 7.10
N ASP A 819 33.41 -17.70 6.58
CA ASP A 819 33.61 -18.24 5.24
C ASP A 819 32.99 -17.33 4.17
N ILE A 820 31.79 -16.80 4.44
CA ILE A 820 31.14 -15.82 3.58
C ILE A 820 31.88 -14.46 3.58
N SER A 821 32.30 -13.93 4.74
CA SER A 821 32.87 -12.57 4.91
C SER A 821 32.01 -11.47 4.28
N VAL A 822 30.74 -11.42 4.71
CA VAL A 822 29.77 -10.36 4.37
C VAL A 822 29.12 -9.90 5.68
N LYS A 823 29.02 -8.60 5.88
CA LYS A 823 28.27 -8.00 6.99
C LYS A 823 26.83 -7.79 6.52
N GLY A 824 25.90 -8.56 7.07
CA GLY A 824 24.48 -8.36 6.87
C GLY A 824 23.92 -7.29 7.82
N SER A 825 23.04 -6.43 7.32
CA SER A 825 22.25 -5.49 8.12
C SER A 825 20.81 -5.40 7.60
N LEU A 826 19.97 -4.67 8.32
CA LEU A 826 18.66 -4.22 7.87
C LEU A 826 18.73 -2.69 7.76
N ASP A 827 17.92 -2.10 6.89
CA ASP A 827 17.75 -0.65 6.90
C ASP A 827 16.80 -0.26 8.05
N ASP A 828 17.17 0.72 8.86
CA ASP A 828 16.34 1.20 9.97
C ASP A 828 15.11 1.99 9.47
N SER A 829 15.12 2.52 8.25
CA SER A 829 13.98 3.20 7.62
C SER A 829 12.84 2.26 7.18
N TRP A 830 13.14 1.00 6.87
CA TRP A 830 12.12 0.01 6.46
C TRP A 830 11.19 -0.32 7.64
N GLU A 831 9.90 -0.54 7.38
CA GLU A 831 8.94 -0.86 8.42
C GLU A 831 9.31 -2.18 9.13
N SER A 832 9.29 -2.16 10.47
CA SER A 832 9.70 -3.27 11.33
C SER A 832 8.50 -4.04 11.86
N SER A 833 8.42 -5.35 11.58
CA SER A 833 7.45 -6.25 12.21
C SER A 833 7.80 -6.52 13.69
N ALA A 834 6.97 -7.29 14.41
CA ALA A 834 7.34 -7.78 15.76
C ALA A 834 8.59 -8.69 15.73
N SER A 835 8.90 -9.28 14.58
CA SER A 835 10.16 -9.97 14.35
C SER A 835 11.25 -8.98 13.98
N SER A 836 12.18 -8.76 14.91
CA SER A 836 13.39 -7.93 14.75
C SER A 836 14.33 -8.30 13.59
N TRP A 837 14.03 -9.37 12.84
CA TRP A 837 14.76 -9.81 11.65
C TRP A 837 13.98 -9.56 10.34
N LEU A 838 12.68 -9.25 10.42
CA LEU A 838 11.75 -9.15 9.28
C LEU A 838 11.28 -7.70 9.12
N LYS A 839 11.66 -7.11 7.98
CA LYS A 839 11.26 -5.79 7.50
C LYS A 839 10.27 -5.93 6.34
N VAL A 840 9.39 -4.96 6.17
CA VAL A 840 8.51 -4.89 4.98
C VAL A 840 9.32 -4.35 3.79
N VAL A 841 9.68 -5.23 2.84
CA VAL A 841 10.48 -4.86 1.66
C VAL A 841 9.96 -5.58 0.40
N PRO A 842 8.80 -5.17 -0.15
CA PRO A 842 8.05 -5.95 -1.13
C PRO A 842 8.82 -6.23 -2.42
N TRP A 843 9.52 -5.23 -2.95
CA TRP A 843 10.35 -5.36 -4.15
C TRP A 843 11.47 -6.41 -4.02
N GLY A 844 11.79 -6.86 -2.80
CA GLY A 844 12.72 -7.96 -2.54
C GLY A 844 12.27 -9.27 -3.17
N ILE A 845 10.97 -9.62 -3.10
CA ILE A 845 10.47 -10.87 -3.69
C ILE A 845 10.52 -10.83 -5.22
N ARG A 846 10.31 -9.65 -5.81
CA ARG A 846 10.45 -9.41 -7.26
C ARG A 846 11.91 -9.59 -7.71
N LYS A 847 12.86 -8.92 -7.06
CA LYS A 847 14.30 -9.04 -7.38
C LYS A 847 14.79 -10.49 -7.21
N LEU A 848 14.41 -11.14 -6.11
CA LEU A 848 14.80 -12.52 -5.82
C LEU A 848 14.25 -13.51 -6.86
N THR A 849 12.94 -13.49 -7.13
CA THR A 849 12.34 -14.45 -8.07
C THR A 849 12.81 -14.22 -9.52
N LYS A 850 13.10 -12.97 -9.89
CA LYS A 850 13.79 -12.62 -11.14
C LYS A 850 15.22 -13.17 -11.20
N TRP A 851 16.01 -12.99 -10.14
CA TRP A 851 17.37 -13.55 -10.04
C TRP A 851 17.36 -15.08 -10.12
N ILE A 852 16.39 -15.75 -9.47
CA ILE A 852 16.21 -17.21 -9.59
C ILE A 852 15.90 -17.60 -11.04
N LYS A 853 15.01 -16.86 -11.73
CA LYS A 853 14.72 -17.08 -13.16
C LYS A 853 15.97 -16.95 -14.02
N ASP A 854 16.76 -15.89 -13.84
CA ASP A 854 17.88 -15.59 -14.73
C ASP A 854 19.11 -16.50 -14.44
N THR A 855 19.29 -16.95 -13.20
CA THR A 855 20.39 -17.85 -12.77
C THR A 855 20.09 -19.35 -12.97
N TYR A 856 18.82 -19.76 -12.90
CA TYR A 856 18.40 -21.17 -12.96
C TYR A 856 17.46 -21.51 -14.13
N ASN A 857 17.44 -20.69 -15.19
CA ASN A 857 16.73 -20.93 -16.45
C ASN A 857 15.20 -21.02 -16.30
N ASN A 858 14.61 -19.99 -15.68
CA ASN A 858 13.17 -19.79 -15.45
C ASN A 858 12.40 -21.06 -15.00
N PRO A 859 12.78 -21.67 -13.86
CA PRO A 859 12.06 -22.82 -13.32
C PRO A 859 10.66 -22.42 -12.85
N GLU A 860 9.77 -23.40 -12.69
CA GLU A 860 8.51 -23.19 -11.98
C GLU A 860 8.80 -22.84 -10.51
N ILE A 861 8.33 -21.69 -10.06
CA ILE A 861 8.45 -21.23 -8.67
C ILE A 861 7.09 -21.34 -7.99
N ILE A 862 7.11 -21.82 -6.75
CA ILE A 862 5.99 -21.75 -5.81
C ILE A 862 6.49 -21.02 -4.57
N ILE A 863 5.83 -19.94 -4.16
CA ILE A 863 6.09 -19.32 -2.86
C ILE A 863 5.44 -20.20 -1.80
N THR A 864 6.25 -20.92 -1.03
CA THR A 864 5.81 -21.94 -0.06
C THR A 864 5.64 -21.41 1.35
N GLU A 865 6.22 -20.24 1.65
CA GLU A 865 5.96 -19.39 2.81
C GLU A 865 6.26 -17.92 2.48
N ASN A 866 5.35 -17.03 2.88
CA ASN A 866 5.54 -15.59 2.98
C ASN A 866 4.51 -15.03 3.99
N GLY A 867 4.90 -14.13 4.88
CA GLY A 867 4.02 -13.69 5.97
C GLY A 867 4.65 -12.66 6.91
N PHE A 868 3.87 -12.18 7.89
CA PHE A 868 4.23 -11.04 8.75
C PHE A 868 3.74 -11.25 10.19
N SER A 869 4.66 -11.23 11.16
CA SER A 869 4.38 -11.34 12.59
C SER A 869 4.07 -9.98 13.22
N ASP A 870 2.98 -9.87 13.95
CA ASP A 870 2.62 -8.66 14.70
C ASP A 870 2.87 -8.87 16.21
N ASN A 871 2.73 -7.81 17.01
CA ASN A 871 2.67 -7.98 18.46
C ASN A 871 1.36 -8.69 18.84
N GLY A 872 0.31 -8.52 18.04
CA GLY A 872 -1.05 -8.84 18.45
C GLY A 872 -1.48 -7.92 19.59
N ASP A 873 -1.54 -6.62 19.32
CA ASP A 873 -2.14 -5.63 20.23
C ASP A 873 -3.64 -5.41 19.92
N THR A 874 -4.09 -5.74 18.70
CA THR A 874 -5.50 -5.74 18.28
C THR A 874 -5.80 -6.93 17.37
N LEU A 875 -7.08 -7.14 16.99
CA LEU A 875 -7.49 -8.14 16.00
C LEU A 875 -7.67 -7.56 14.58
N ASP A 876 -7.45 -6.26 14.37
CA ASP A 876 -7.51 -5.59 13.07
C ASP A 876 -6.09 -5.26 12.61
N ASP A 877 -5.61 -5.93 11.57
CA ASP A 877 -4.18 -6.03 11.20
C ASP A 877 -3.81 -5.25 9.92
N PRO A 878 -3.98 -3.92 9.83
CA PRO A 878 -3.73 -3.18 8.59
C PRO A 878 -2.30 -3.38 8.06
N ARG A 879 -1.34 -3.60 8.96
CA ARG A 879 0.08 -3.87 8.65
C ARG A 879 0.25 -5.20 7.91
N ARG A 880 -0.38 -6.27 8.42
CA ARG A 880 -0.37 -7.61 7.79
C ARG A 880 -1.13 -7.59 6.45
N ILE A 881 -2.24 -6.84 6.37
CA ILE A 881 -3.01 -6.63 5.13
C ILE A 881 -2.14 -5.92 4.08
N ASN A 882 -1.45 -4.83 4.44
CA ASN A 882 -0.58 -4.07 3.54
C ASN A 882 0.61 -4.91 3.08
N TYR A 883 1.30 -5.61 4.00
CA TYR A 883 2.36 -6.57 3.67
C TYR A 883 1.92 -7.57 2.59
N TYR A 884 0.78 -8.24 2.79
CA TYR A 884 0.26 -9.18 1.80
C TYR A 884 -0.09 -8.49 0.46
N ARG A 885 -0.73 -7.31 0.49
CA ARG A 885 -1.07 -6.56 -0.74
C ARG A 885 0.17 -6.20 -1.56
N GLU A 886 1.21 -5.68 -0.92
CA GLU A 886 2.42 -5.19 -1.57
C GLU A 886 3.34 -6.33 -2.06
N TYR A 887 3.45 -7.44 -1.31
CA TYR A 887 4.21 -8.61 -1.75
C TYR A 887 3.50 -9.36 -2.89
N LEU A 888 2.17 -9.45 -2.87
CA LEU A 888 1.40 -10.01 -3.99
C LEU A 888 1.48 -9.11 -5.23
N SER A 889 1.42 -7.80 -5.08
CA SER A 889 1.70 -6.83 -6.14
C SER A 889 3.09 -7.05 -6.76
N SER A 890 4.14 -7.12 -5.92
CA SER A 890 5.52 -7.36 -6.37
C SER A 890 5.70 -8.70 -7.11
N LEU A 891 4.85 -9.69 -6.82
CA LEU A 891 4.80 -10.96 -7.56
C LEU A 891 4.06 -10.85 -8.90
N LEU A 892 2.99 -10.05 -9.00
CA LEU A 892 2.32 -9.76 -10.27
C LEU A 892 3.29 -9.06 -11.24
N GLU A 893 4.03 -8.07 -10.77
CA GLU A 893 5.10 -7.43 -11.55
C GLU A 893 6.17 -8.44 -12.02
N ALA A 894 6.59 -9.36 -11.14
CA ALA A 894 7.55 -10.41 -11.48
C ALA A 894 7.01 -11.36 -12.57
N ILE A 895 5.73 -11.73 -12.50
CA ILE A 895 5.06 -12.60 -13.48
C ILE A 895 4.90 -11.88 -14.83
N TYR A 896 4.35 -10.66 -14.83
CA TYR A 896 3.92 -9.97 -16.05
C TYR A 896 5.02 -9.17 -16.74
N ASP A 897 5.89 -8.49 -16.00
CA ASP A 897 6.90 -7.58 -16.59
C ASP A 897 8.27 -8.26 -16.72
N ASP A 898 8.64 -9.09 -15.74
CA ASP A 898 9.92 -9.81 -15.72
C ASP A 898 9.85 -11.24 -16.28
N GLY A 899 8.64 -11.74 -16.54
CA GLY A 899 8.38 -13.05 -17.16
C GLY A 899 8.74 -14.25 -16.27
N VAL A 900 8.67 -14.09 -14.95
CA VAL A 900 8.99 -15.14 -13.97
C VAL A 900 7.85 -16.16 -13.88
N ASN A 901 8.19 -17.45 -13.94
CA ASN A 901 7.22 -18.55 -13.86
C ASN A 901 6.78 -18.87 -12.42
N VAL A 902 6.23 -17.89 -11.69
CA VAL A 902 5.58 -18.12 -10.39
C VAL A 902 4.17 -18.64 -10.60
N THR A 903 3.83 -19.77 -9.96
CA THR A 903 2.56 -20.50 -10.25
C THR A 903 1.67 -20.71 -9.04
N ALA A 904 2.17 -20.52 -7.82
CA ALA A 904 1.37 -20.60 -6.60
C ALA A 904 2.01 -19.80 -5.46
N TYR A 905 1.17 -19.41 -4.50
CA TYR A 905 1.54 -18.63 -3.32
C TYR A 905 0.92 -19.23 -2.05
N THR A 906 1.70 -19.24 -0.96
CA THR A 906 1.31 -19.83 0.32
C THR A 906 1.58 -18.84 1.46
N ALA A 907 0.53 -18.41 2.15
CA ALA A 907 0.65 -17.52 3.30
C ALA A 907 1.16 -18.27 4.55
N TRP A 908 2.15 -17.68 5.24
CA TRP A 908 2.57 -18.08 6.59
C TRP A 908 1.84 -17.22 7.63
N SER A 909 0.86 -17.73 8.37
CA SER A 909 0.38 -19.11 8.44
C SER A 909 -1.15 -19.16 8.48
N LEU A 910 -1.72 -20.37 8.51
CA LEU A 910 -3.17 -20.58 8.68
C LEU A 910 -3.70 -19.98 10.00
N MET A 911 -2.93 -20.14 11.09
CA MET A 911 -3.29 -19.75 12.46
C MET A 911 -2.03 -19.64 13.34
N ASP A 912 -2.15 -18.97 14.49
CA ASP A 912 -1.11 -18.88 15.51
C ASP A 912 -0.68 -20.22 16.05
N ASN A 913 0.63 -20.34 16.26
CA ASN A 913 1.32 -21.60 16.44
C ASN A 913 2.63 -21.38 17.22
N PHE A 914 3.29 -22.45 17.65
CA PHE A 914 4.53 -22.36 18.43
C PHE A 914 5.71 -21.88 17.56
N GLU A 915 6.11 -20.62 17.65
CA GLU A 915 7.14 -20.00 16.80
C GLU A 915 8.57 -20.28 17.35
N TRP A 916 8.88 -21.56 17.49
CA TRP A 916 10.20 -22.11 17.81
C TRP A 916 10.80 -21.50 19.08
N LEU A 917 12.01 -20.89 19.03
CA LEU A 917 12.62 -20.25 20.21
C LEU A 917 11.91 -18.97 20.69
N GLN A 918 10.82 -18.56 20.06
CA GLN A 918 9.98 -17.43 20.49
C GLN A 918 8.72 -17.90 21.23
N GLY A 919 8.41 -19.20 21.20
CA GLY A 919 7.21 -19.74 21.82
C GLY A 919 5.95 -19.08 21.25
N TYR A 920 5.14 -18.49 22.11
CA TYR A 920 3.97 -17.69 21.76
C TYR A 920 4.21 -16.19 22.04
N SER A 921 5.47 -15.76 22.21
CA SER A 921 5.83 -14.36 22.51
C SER A 921 5.85 -13.45 21.28
N LYS A 922 5.63 -14.00 20.08
CA LYS A 922 5.48 -13.27 18.83
C LYS A 922 4.25 -13.81 18.14
N ASN A 923 3.19 -13.02 18.16
CA ASN A 923 1.90 -13.44 17.66
C ASN A 923 1.88 -13.37 16.13
N VAL A 924 1.04 -14.20 15.55
CA VAL A 924 0.38 -13.91 14.28
C VAL A 924 -1.08 -13.45 14.51
N ASP A 925 -1.63 -13.56 15.74
CA ASP A 925 -2.90 -13.05 16.31
C ASP A 925 -3.18 -13.53 17.78
N LEU A 926 -2.71 -12.78 18.80
CA LEU A 926 -3.27 -12.53 20.16
C LEU A 926 -3.49 -13.61 21.29
N ASP A 927 -3.03 -13.21 22.48
CA ASP A 927 -3.51 -13.47 23.87
C ASP A 927 -3.43 -14.87 24.53
N ILE A 928 -2.31 -15.06 25.24
CA ILE A 928 -1.96 -16.18 26.15
C ILE A 928 -2.93 -16.35 27.35
N SER A 929 -3.79 -15.37 27.67
CA SER A 929 -4.75 -15.49 28.79
C SER A 929 -5.98 -16.33 28.46
N SER A 930 -6.23 -16.62 27.16
CA SER A 930 -7.33 -17.47 26.69
C SER A 930 -6.83 -18.87 26.29
N LYS A 931 -7.71 -19.88 26.39
CA LYS A 931 -7.37 -21.29 26.04
C LYS A 931 -7.69 -21.68 24.59
N ASP A 932 -7.84 -20.71 23.70
CA ASP A 932 -8.15 -20.94 22.28
C ASP A 932 -7.21 -20.09 21.40
N LEU A 933 -6.06 -20.66 21.05
CA LEU A 933 -5.07 -20.08 20.11
C LEU A 933 -5.56 -20.08 18.64
N ARG A 934 -6.89 -20.00 18.43
CA ARG A 934 -7.55 -20.31 17.16
C ARG A 934 -8.38 -19.12 16.67
N PHE A 935 -7.67 -18.05 16.38
CA PHE A 935 -8.24 -16.91 15.67
C PHE A 935 -8.30 -17.19 14.16
N LYS A 936 -9.33 -16.61 13.50
CA LYS A 936 -9.49 -16.74 12.05
C LYS A 936 -8.58 -15.76 11.35
N SER A 937 -7.54 -16.26 10.66
CA SER A 937 -6.87 -15.48 9.62
C SER A 937 -7.91 -14.94 8.62
N ARG A 938 -7.79 -13.66 8.22
CA ARG A 938 -8.83 -12.97 7.44
C ARG A 938 -8.71 -13.16 5.91
N LEU A 939 -7.83 -14.06 5.45
CA LEU A 939 -7.44 -14.25 4.05
C LEU A 939 -8.49 -15.04 3.26
N ASN A 940 -9.43 -14.36 2.60
CA ASN A 940 -10.47 -15.01 1.82
C ASN A 940 -10.13 -15.02 0.31
N PHE A 941 -9.86 -16.19 -0.25
CA PHE A 941 -9.53 -16.44 -1.66
C PHE A 941 -10.75 -16.93 -2.49
N ASN A 942 -11.91 -17.12 -1.86
CA ASN A 942 -13.05 -17.86 -2.38
C ASN A 942 -13.60 -17.33 -3.74
N PRO A 943 -13.48 -18.09 -4.85
CA PRO A 943 -13.78 -17.62 -6.21
C PRO A 943 -15.26 -17.77 -6.62
N THR A 944 -16.22 -17.87 -5.68
CA THR A 944 -17.63 -18.16 -6.02
C THR A 944 -18.47 -16.96 -6.51
N ARG A 945 -17.91 -15.75 -6.59
CA ARG A 945 -18.45 -14.66 -7.43
C ARG A 945 -17.92 -14.81 -8.86
N LYS A 946 -18.75 -14.56 -9.88
CA LYS A 946 -18.42 -14.75 -11.31
C LYS A 946 -17.55 -13.62 -11.88
N SER A 947 -16.51 -13.25 -11.14
CA SER A 947 -15.62 -12.11 -11.39
C SER A 947 -14.21 -12.55 -10.97
N PRO A 948 -13.20 -12.44 -11.85
CA PRO A 948 -11.83 -12.85 -11.53
C PRO A 948 -11.21 -11.99 -10.40
N LEU A 949 -10.23 -12.55 -9.70
CA LEU A 949 -9.56 -11.96 -8.53
C LEU A 949 -8.58 -10.84 -8.96
N THR A 950 -8.96 -9.57 -8.76
CA THR A 950 -8.03 -8.44 -8.59
C THR A 950 -7.61 -8.34 -7.11
N LEU A 951 -6.57 -7.54 -6.81
CA LEU A 951 -6.18 -7.26 -5.42
C LEU A 951 -7.27 -6.50 -4.63
N ASP A 952 -8.15 -5.75 -5.28
CA ASP A 952 -9.32 -5.09 -4.66
C ASP A 952 -10.46 -6.08 -4.35
N ASN A 953 -10.54 -7.16 -5.14
CA ASN A 953 -11.48 -8.25 -4.92
C ASN A 953 -10.96 -9.31 -3.93
N PHE A 954 -9.86 -9.02 -3.22
CA PHE A 954 -9.27 -9.86 -2.17
C PHE A 954 -9.92 -9.54 -0.81
N PRO A 955 -11.01 -10.22 -0.37
CA PRO A 955 -11.96 -9.66 0.58
C PRO A 955 -11.56 -9.99 2.03
N MET A 956 -10.51 -9.32 2.54
CA MET A 956 -10.17 -9.34 3.97
C MET A 956 -11.22 -8.56 4.77
N LYS A 957 -12.30 -9.24 5.15
CA LYS A 957 -13.51 -8.63 5.73
C LYS A 957 -13.22 -7.88 7.05
N LYS A 958 -13.69 -6.63 7.14
CA LYS A 958 -14.05 -6.01 8.43
C LYS A 958 -15.18 -6.82 9.09
N ARG A 959 -15.15 -6.91 10.43
CA ARG A 959 -16.03 -7.81 11.21
C ARG A 959 -17.50 -7.31 11.22
N LEU A 960 -18.43 -8.09 10.67
CA LEU A 960 -19.85 -7.97 10.99
C LEU A 960 -20.18 -8.85 12.22
N ARG A 961 -20.81 -8.26 13.24
CA ARG A 961 -21.25 -9.00 14.45
C ARG A 961 -22.53 -9.80 14.16
N SER A 962 -22.51 -11.11 14.46
CA SER A 962 -23.73 -11.93 14.55
C SER A 962 -24.19 -12.03 16.02
N PRO A 963 -25.46 -11.72 16.37
CA PRO A 963 -25.85 -11.52 17.76
C PRO A 963 -26.58 -12.73 18.41
N VAL A 964 -25.87 -13.59 19.15
CA VAL A 964 -26.51 -14.63 20.01
C VAL A 964 -25.80 -14.84 21.36
N SER A 965 -26.26 -14.13 22.39
CA SER A 965 -26.00 -14.38 23.83
C SER A 965 -24.52 -14.22 24.32
N GLN A 966 -24.22 -13.90 25.58
CA GLN A 966 -25.06 -13.78 26.78
C GLN A 966 -24.92 -12.40 27.45
N SER A 967 -25.93 -12.00 28.22
CA SER A 967 -25.89 -10.88 29.15
C SER A 967 -25.77 -11.37 30.60
N LEU A 968 -25.35 -10.48 31.51
CA LEU A 968 -24.93 -10.74 32.91
C LEU A 968 -23.54 -11.41 33.00
N ASN A 969 -22.54 -10.84 33.67
CA ASN A 969 -22.62 -10.00 34.88
C ASN A 969 -21.92 -8.64 34.78
N LEU A 970 -22.51 -7.65 35.45
CA LEU A 970 -22.01 -6.29 35.63
C LEU A 970 -21.72 -6.04 37.12
N HIS A 971 -20.73 -5.19 37.43
CA HIS A 971 -20.27 -4.78 38.78
C HIS A 971 -19.51 -5.83 39.63
N ARG A 972 -18.17 -5.70 39.68
CA ARG A 972 -17.40 -5.39 40.92
C ARG A 972 -15.88 -5.49 40.71
N MET A 973 -15.25 -4.41 40.23
CA MET A 973 -13.87 -3.96 40.51
C MET A 973 -13.56 -2.83 39.50
N LEU A 974 -13.15 -1.62 39.88
CA LEU A 974 -13.19 -0.97 41.20
C LEU A 974 -13.39 0.54 40.95
N ALA A 975 -14.30 1.18 41.68
CA ALA A 975 -14.45 2.64 41.64
C ALA A 975 -13.69 3.29 42.81
N ALA A 976 -13.31 4.56 42.63
CA ALA A 976 -12.36 5.35 43.43
C ALA A 976 -10.88 4.96 43.19
N VAL A 977 -9.92 5.91 43.16
CA VAL A 977 -9.94 7.30 43.67
C VAL A 977 -9.49 8.32 42.60
N GLN A 978 -9.95 9.57 42.71
CA GLN A 978 -9.56 10.72 41.87
C GLN A 978 -8.15 11.27 42.20
N MET A 979 -7.78 12.35 41.50
CA MET A 979 -6.67 13.28 41.79
C MET A 979 -6.51 13.60 43.30
N ASP A 980 -5.27 13.80 43.78
CA ASP A 980 -4.63 15.14 43.78
C ASP A 980 -3.15 15.06 44.26
N ARG A 981 -2.40 16.15 44.14
CA ARG A 981 -1.04 16.35 44.70
C ARG A 981 -1.10 16.68 46.21
N ILE A 982 0.05 16.49 46.88
CA ILE A 982 0.60 17.24 48.05
C ILE A 982 0.98 16.39 49.30
N LYS A 983 2.32 16.29 49.50
CA LYS A 983 3.12 16.16 50.75
C LYS A 983 3.10 14.90 51.65
N THR A 984 4.31 14.31 51.73
CA THR A 984 5.04 13.82 52.94
C THR A 984 4.51 12.63 53.76
N GLY A 985 5.37 11.62 54.06
CA GLY A 985 5.11 10.82 55.28
C GLY A 985 5.81 9.49 55.65
N THR A 986 6.93 9.04 55.05
CA THR A 986 7.87 8.01 55.61
C THR A 986 7.41 6.54 55.94
N THR A 987 8.32 5.58 55.65
CA THR A 987 8.58 4.27 56.33
C THR A 987 7.56 3.11 56.32
N ILE A 988 7.73 2.16 55.37
CA ILE A 988 8.25 0.76 55.53
C ILE A 988 8.38 0.23 56.99
N PRO A 989 8.03 -1.05 57.37
CA PRO A 989 8.18 -2.32 56.61
C PRO A 989 7.02 -3.36 56.64
N SER A 990 7.28 -4.52 56.01
CA SER A 990 6.59 -5.84 55.94
C SER A 990 6.92 -6.75 57.17
N PRO A 991 6.78 -8.12 57.22
CA PRO A 991 6.28 -9.13 56.24
C PRO A 991 5.45 -10.35 56.80
N CYS A 992 5.03 -11.27 55.89
CA CYS A 992 4.79 -12.74 56.06
C CYS A 992 3.74 -13.27 57.10
N GLU A 993 3.16 -14.50 57.07
CA GLU A 993 3.41 -15.75 56.31
C GLU A 993 2.23 -16.78 56.36
N THR A 994 2.32 -17.88 55.59
CA THR A 994 1.73 -19.26 55.79
C THR A 994 0.22 -19.61 55.68
N ASN A 995 -0.10 -20.43 54.64
CA ASN A 995 -0.62 -21.82 54.67
C ASN A 995 -2.10 -22.25 54.97
N PHE A 996 -2.73 -22.81 53.91
CA PHE A 996 -3.35 -24.17 53.77
C PHE A 996 -4.78 -24.58 54.22
N VAL A 997 -5.38 -25.45 53.36
CA VAL A 997 -6.33 -26.60 53.57
C VAL A 997 -7.87 -26.36 53.66
N ASP A 998 -8.58 -27.06 52.74
CA ASP A 998 -9.91 -27.75 52.72
C ASP A 998 -11.10 -27.28 53.60
N GLY A 999 -12.39 -27.49 53.24
CA GLY A 999 -13.02 -28.19 52.11
C GLY A 999 -14.40 -28.81 52.51
N VAL A 1000 -14.96 -29.69 51.65
CA VAL A 1000 -16.12 -30.61 51.90
C VAL A 1000 -17.56 -30.01 51.83
N ALA A 1001 -18.53 -30.83 51.39
CA ALA A 1001 -19.94 -30.51 51.08
C ALA A 1001 -20.95 -31.31 51.95
N PHE A 1002 -22.28 -31.19 51.73
CA PHE A 1002 -23.26 -32.32 51.62
C PHE A 1002 -24.72 -31.89 51.26
N GLU A 1003 -25.65 -32.85 51.15
CA GLU A 1003 -27.02 -32.82 50.58
C GLU A 1003 -28.16 -32.32 51.54
N GLY A 1004 -29.44 -32.24 51.10
CA GLY A 1004 -30.54 -32.02 52.10
C GLY A 1004 -32.04 -31.72 51.75
N VAL A 1005 -32.63 -32.18 50.64
CA VAL A 1005 -34.07 -32.61 50.45
C VAL A 1005 -35.25 -32.10 51.36
N LEU A 1006 -36.36 -31.62 50.71
CA LEU A 1006 -37.83 -31.66 51.05
C LEU A 1006 -38.67 -30.50 51.72
N GLN A 1007 -39.75 -30.12 51.00
CA GLN A 1007 -41.16 -29.74 51.38
C GLN A 1007 -41.59 -28.34 51.92
N GLY A 1008 -42.74 -27.82 51.44
CA GLY A 1008 -43.32 -26.50 51.86
C GLY A 1008 -44.64 -25.98 51.22
N SER A 1009 -45.74 -26.76 51.22
CA SER A 1009 -47.19 -26.37 51.13
C SER A 1009 -47.76 -25.14 50.34
N ALA A 1010 -48.62 -25.47 49.35
CA ALA A 1010 -50.02 -24.99 49.11
C ALA A 1010 -50.43 -23.52 48.76
N THR A 1011 -51.20 -23.36 47.65
CA THR A 1011 -52.64 -22.90 47.62
C THR A 1011 -53.25 -22.87 46.18
N ARG A 1012 -54.60 -22.77 46.06
CA ARG A 1012 -55.41 -22.59 44.82
C ARG A 1012 -56.77 -21.90 45.14
N PRO A 1013 -57.31 -21.02 44.27
CA PRO A 1013 -58.51 -21.33 43.45
C PRO A 1013 -58.33 -20.92 41.95
N ARG A 1014 -58.92 -21.57 40.92
CA ARG A 1014 -60.32 -21.51 40.38
C ARG A 1014 -60.81 -20.10 39.98
N ALA A 1015 -61.52 -19.86 38.86
CA ALA A 1015 -61.86 -20.64 37.65
C ALA A 1015 -62.65 -19.74 36.64
N GLN A 1016 -63.11 -20.30 35.50
CA GLN A 1016 -64.06 -19.74 34.50
C GLN A 1016 -63.45 -18.68 33.52
N ASN A 1017 -63.94 -18.47 32.28
CA ASN A 1017 -65.11 -19.05 31.57
C ASN A 1017 -65.00 -19.01 30.01
N SER A 1018 -65.79 -19.84 29.31
CA SER A 1018 -66.51 -19.66 28.00
C SER A 1018 -65.95 -18.83 26.79
N ILE A 1019 -66.35 -19.02 25.50
CA ILE A 1019 -66.81 -20.15 24.64
C ILE A 1019 -67.19 -19.61 23.23
N PHE A 1020 -66.81 -20.31 22.14
CA PHE A 1020 -67.42 -20.34 20.77
C PHE A 1020 -67.40 -19.16 19.76
N ASN A 1021 -67.40 -19.58 18.47
CA ASN A 1021 -67.93 -18.90 17.25
C ASN A 1021 -67.13 -17.69 16.69
N LYS A 1022 -67.09 -17.43 15.37
CA LYS A 1022 -67.62 -18.15 14.17
C LYS A 1022 -66.85 -17.75 12.91
N ASN A 1023 -66.88 -18.59 11.87
CA ASN A 1023 -66.41 -18.26 10.51
C ASN A 1023 -67.62 -18.16 9.56
N PRO A 1024 -67.76 -17.04 8.84
CA PRO A 1024 -68.27 -17.05 7.46
C PRO A 1024 -67.49 -16.07 6.54
N SER A 1025 -67.35 -16.19 5.20
CA SER A 1025 -67.57 -17.20 4.15
C SER A 1025 -68.05 -16.48 2.87
N TRP A 1026 -67.18 -16.39 1.85
CA TRP A 1026 -67.48 -16.39 0.40
C TRP A 1026 -68.03 -15.15 -0.36
N GLN A 1027 -67.66 -15.13 -1.66
CA GLN A 1027 -68.28 -14.50 -2.86
C GLN A 1027 -68.20 -12.97 -3.10
N CYS A 1028 -68.24 -12.43 -4.34
CA CYS A 1028 -67.71 -12.87 -5.66
C CYS A 1028 -68.01 -11.80 -6.76
N LEU A 1029 -67.01 -11.35 -7.54
CA LEU A 1029 -67.12 -10.55 -8.78
C LEU A 1029 -65.74 -10.57 -9.48
N TYR A 1030 -65.47 -11.03 -10.71
CA TYR A 1030 -66.23 -11.49 -11.89
C TYR A 1030 -66.37 -10.51 -13.09
N LEU A 1031 -65.23 -10.21 -13.73
CA LEU A 1031 -65.07 -9.92 -15.18
C LEU A 1031 -63.89 -10.80 -15.66
N LYS A 1032 -63.97 -11.61 -16.73
CA LYS A 1032 -63.96 -11.25 -18.17
C LYS A 1032 -62.71 -10.46 -18.57
N SER A 1033 -61.89 -10.87 -19.55
CA SER A 1033 -62.03 -11.98 -20.51
C SER A 1033 -60.69 -12.44 -21.10
N ALA A 1034 -60.68 -13.63 -21.73
CA ALA A 1034 -59.61 -14.01 -22.66
C ALA A 1034 -59.62 -13.11 -23.92
N PRO A 1035 -58.58 -13.18 -24.79
CA PRO A 1035 -58.59 -14.24 -25.79
C PRO A 1035 -57.30 -15.07 -25.85
N SER A 1036 -57.48 -16.37 -26.05
CA SER A 1036 -56.45 -17.25 -26.60
C SER A 1036 -56.36 -17.08 -28.13
N PHE A 1037 -55.17 -16.91 -28.70
CA PHE A 1037 -54.93 -17.16 -30.12
C PHE A 1037 -53.50 -17.67 -30.38
N ASN A 1038 -53.37 -18.99 -30.49
CA ASN A 1038 -52.38 -19.62 -31.37
C ASN A 1038 -52.97 -19.65 -32.78
N PHE A 1039 -52.24 -19.26 -33.82
CA PHE A 1039 -52.39 -19.78 -35.20
C PHE A 1039 -51.05 -19.58 -35.96
N TYR A 1040 -50.18 -20.59 -35.99
CA TYR A 1040 -49.90 -21.51 -37.13
C TYR A 1040 -48.92 -20.90 -38.18
N TYR A 1041 -48.19 -21.64 -39.03
CA TYR A 1041 -48.12 -23.10 -39.28
C TYR A 1041 -46.78 -23.68 -38.75
N LEU A 1042 -46.71 -24.90 -38.18
CA LEU A 1042 -46.72 -26.23 -38.83
C LEU A 1042 -45.48 -26.43 -39.76
N THR A 1043 -44.70 -27.52 -39.71
CA THR A 1043 -45.12 -28.84 -40.24
C THR A 1043 -44.10 -29.97 -39.92
N LEU A 1044 -44.46 -30.90 -39.00
CA LEU A 1044 -44.18 -32.38 -39.03
C LEU A 1044 -42.68 -32.87 -38.85
N VAL A 1045 -42.31 -34.06 -38.31
CA VAL A 1045 -43.06 -35.22 -37.70
C VAL A 1045 -42.13 -36.27 -37.01
N THR A 1046 -42.58 -36.89 -35.90
CA THR A 1046 -42.22 -38.25 -35.34
C THR A 1046 -40.75 -38.63 -35.04
N GLU A 1047 -40.36 -39.62 -34.21
CA GLU A 1047 -40.96 -40.55 -33.22
C GLU A 1047 -39.78 -41.19 -32.40
N SER A 1048 -39.97 -42.13 -31.47
CA SER A 1048 -40.49 -41.98 -30.10
C SER A 1048 -40.25 -43.27 -29.27
N VAL A 1049 -39.75 -43.14 -28.02
CA VAL A 1049 -39.85 -44.12 -26.91
C VAL A 1049 -39.09 -45.49 -27.09
N PRO A 1050 -39.07 -46.47 -26.14
CA PRO A 1050 -37.79 -46.89 -25.50
C PRO A 1050 -37.55 -48.43 -25.45
N PHE A 1051 -36.63 -48.93 -24.59
CA PHE A 1051 -36.98 -49.87 -23.50
C PHE A 1051 -35.83 -50.13 -22.48
N GLU A 1052 -36.17 -50.57 -21.27
CA GLU A 1052 -35.26 -51.13 -20.24
C GLU A 1052 -34.91 -52.62 -20.52
N ASN A 1053 -33.81 -53.17 -19.97
CA ASN A 1053 -33.82 -53.90 -18.67
C ASN A 1053 -32.45 -54.50 -18.23
N LYS A 1054 -32.45 -55.25 -17.11
CA LYS A 1054 -31.30 -55.67 -16.27
C LYS A 1054 -30.73 -57.08 -16.54
N ARG A 1055 -29.44 -57.25 -16.17
CA ARG A 1055 -28.74 -58.47 -15.64
C ARG A 1055 -28.46 -59.69 -16.54
N GLY A 1056 -27.19 -60.13 -16.50
CA GLY A 1056 -26.71 -61.51 -16.70
C GLY A 1056 -25.32 -61.55 -17.39
N LEU A 1057 -24.19 -61.96 -16.80
CA LEU A 1057 -23.74 -63.22 -16.14
C LEU A 1057 -22.94 -64.17 -17.06
N ILE A 1058 -21.82 -64.70 -16.52
CA ILE A 1058 -21.05 -65.92 -16.91
C ILE A 1058 -19.82 -65.80 -17.86
N GLN A 1059 -18.64 -65.79 -17.20
CA GLN A 1059 -17.41 -66.60 -17.40
C GLN A 1059 -16.56 -66.64 -18.71
N ARG A 1060 -15.25 -66.40 -18.47
CA ARG A 1060 -14.04 -67.20 -18.87
C ARG A 1060 -13.74 -67.50 -20.35
N GLY A 1061 -12.70 -66.82 -20.86
CA GLY A 1061 -11.37 -67.43 -20.98
C GLY A 1061 -10.93 -68.00 -22.35
N GLY A 1062 -9.64 -67.82 -22.67
CA GLY A 1062 -8.96 -68.42 -23.83
C GLY A 1062 -7.73 -67.63 -24.30
N HIS A 1063 -6.54 -68.22 -24.23
CA HIS A 1063 -5.32 -67.65 -24.83
C HIS A 1063 -5.26 -67.94 -26.33
N HIS A 1064 -4.47 -67.18 -27.10
CA HIS A 1064 -3.30 -67.72 -27.82
C HIS A 1064 -2.38 -66.61 -28.37
N HIS A 1065 -1.08 -66.93 -28.49
CA HIS A 1065 -0.04 -66.07 -29.09
C HIS A 1065 -0.13 -66.01 -30.62
N LEU A 1066 0.42 -64.93 -31.20
CA LEU A 1066 1.25 -65.00 -32.40
C LEU A 1066 2.31 -63.88 -32.38
N THR A 1067 3.46 -64.09 -33.03
CA THR A 1067 4.66 -63.23 -32.88
C THR A 1067 5.39 -63.07 -34.21
N LEU A 1068 5.75 -61.83 -34.57
CA LEU A 1068 6.71 -61.37 -35.60
C LEU A 1068 6.68 -59.82 -35.55
N ASN A 1069 7.70 -59.00 -35.22
CA ASN A 1069 9.18 -59.03 -35.27
C ASN A 1069 9.80 -58.47 -36.58
N THR A 1070 10.90 -57.71 -36.43
CA THR A 1070 11.82 -57.13 -37.45
C THR A 1070 11.29 -55.93 -38.28
N THR A 1071 12.06 -54.89 -38.68
CA THR A 1071 13.43 -54.39 -38.33
C THR A 1071 13.69 -53.00 -38.97
N ASN A 1072 14.60 -52.19 -38.38
CA ASN A 1072 15.61 -51.29 -39.04
C ASN A 1072 15.18 -50.06 -39.90
N THR A 1073 16.01 -49.02 -40.18
CA THR A 1073 16.99 -48.19 -39.41
C THR A 1073 17.28 -46.88 -40.21
N HIS A 1074 17.89 -45.86 -39.56
CA HIS A 1074 18.74 -44.77 -40.12
C HIS A 1074 18.12 -43.49 -40.74
N ILE A 1075 18.21 -42.39 -39.98
CA ILE A 1075 19.09 -41.20 -40.22
C ILE A 1075 19.28 -40.71 -41.67
N LEU A 1076 18.81 -39.48 -41.97
CA LEU A 1076 19.64 -38.38 -42.53
C LEU A 1076 18.93 -37.01 -42.48
N THR A 1077 19.64 -35.94 -42.87
CA THR A 1077 19.40 -34.54 -42.45
C THR A 1077 19.16 -33.60 -43.65
N LEU A 1078 18.51 -32.44 -43.42
CA LEU A 1078 18.77 -31.08 -44.00
C LEU A 1078 17.55 -30.29 -44.58
N HIS A 1079 17.44 -29.04 -44.09
CA HIS A 1079 17.08 -27.76 -44.75
C HIS A 1079 15.70 -27.41 -45.39
N SER A 1080 15.32 -26.15 -45.07
CA SER A 1080 14.79 -25.06 -45.94
C SER A 1080 13.32 -25.01 -46.43
N HIS A 1081 12.56 -24.14 -45.75
CA HIS A 1081 11.88 -22.94 -46.28
C HIS A 1081 10.72 -23.00 -47.34
N ARG A 1082 9.55 -22.58 -46.85
CA ARG A 1082 8.55 -21.64 -47.45
C ARG A 1082 7.87 -21.90 -48.82
N MET A 1083 6.55 -22.17 -48.69
CA MET A 1083 5.39 -21.53 -49.36
C MET A 1083 5.14 -21.65 -50.89
N TYR A 1084 3.88 -21.99 -51.19
CA TYR A 1084 2.86 -21.35 -52.07
C TYR A 1084 2.02 -22.46 -52.76
N LYS A 1085 0.70 -22.43 -53.00
CA LYS A 1085 -0.53 -21.68 -52.60
C LYS A 1085 -1.54 -21.86 -53.77
N PHE A 1086 -2.85 -21.88 -53.50
CA PHE A 1086 -4.04 -21.69 -54.38
C PHE A 1086 -5.02 -22.88 -54.55
N GLY A 1087 -6.33 -22.58 -54.58
CA GLY A 1087 -7.40 -23.57 -54.80
C GLY A 1087 -8.81 -23.20 -54.29
N THR A 1088 -9.33 -22.00 -54.59
CA THR A 1088 -10.76 -21.58 -54.40
C THR A 1088 -11.69 -22.21 -55.47
N PRO A 1089 -13.05 -22.01 -55.51
CA PRO A 1089 -13.90 -21.01 -54.82
C PRO A 1089 -15.28 -21.51 -54.26
N LEU A 1090 -16.06 -20.62 -53.64
CA LEU A 1090 -17.45 -20.26 -54.08
C LEU A 1090 -18.11 -19.20 -53.18
N THR A 1091 -18.74 -18.19 -53.80
CA THR A 1091 -19.69 -17.22 -53.20
C THR A 1091 -20.71 -16.75 -54.27
N PRO A 1092 -21.94 -16.35 -53.88
CA PRO A 1092 -22.82 -15.46 -54.67
C PRO A 1092 -23.07 -14.08 -53.98
N GLU A 1093 -23.65 -13.12 -54.71
CA GLU A 1093 -23.58 -11.66 -54.43
C GLU A 1093 -24.96 -10.92 -54.35
N PHE A 1094 -24.93 -9.57 -54.41
CA PHE A 1094 -25.98 -8.52 -54.62
C PHE A 1094 -26.60 -7.85 -53.35
N ASP A 1095 -26.63 -6.52 -53.11
CA ASP A 1095 -26.61 -5.22 -53.89
C ASP A 1095 -28.00 -4.76 -54.42
N SER A 1096 -28.47 -3.49 -54.39
CA SER A 1096 -27.90 -2.12 -54.19
C SER A 1096 -28.92 -1.20 -53.42
N ALA A 1097 -28.66 -0.11 -52.67
CA ALA A 1097 -27.83 1.13 -52.77
C ALA A 1097 -28.66 2.43 -53.03
N LYS A 1098 -28.09 3.63 -52.69
CA LYS A 1098 -28.51 5.05 -53.00
C LYS A 1098 -29.61 5.71 -52.11
N TYR A 1099 -29.64 7.04 -51.83
CA TYR A 1099 -28.75 8.18 -52.19
C TYR A 1099 -28.98 9.46 -51.30
N ILE A 1100 -27.91 10.26 -51.02
CA ILE A 1100 -27.88 11.76 -50.83
C ILE A 1100 -28.54 12.31 -49.52
N ASN A 1101 -28.04 13.31 -48.76
CA ASN A 1101 -27.02 14.36 -48.99
C ASN A 1101 -26.12 14.73 -47.78
N THR A 1102 -25.07 15.53 -48.05
CA THR A 1102 -24.10 16.29 -47.21
C THR A 1102 -24.46 16.75 -45.77
N GLU A 1103 -23.51 16.65 -44.82
CA GLU A 1103 -22.61 17.77 -44.39
C GLU A 1103 -21.46 17.35 -43.43
N ARG A 1104 -20.40 18.18 -43.37
CA ARG A 1104 -19.40 18.48 -42.29
C ARG A 1104 -18.45 17.41 -41.66
N CYS A 1105 -17.18 17.85 -41.58
CA CYS A 1105 -16.08 17.56 -40.61
C CYS A 1105 -15.64 16.10 -40.34
N ARG A 1106 -14.34 15.75 -40.31
CA ARG A 1106 -13.17 16.28 -39.56
C ARG A 1106 -13.22 16.04 -38.04
N LEU A 1107 -12.78 14.85 -37.65
CA LEU A 1107 -12.00 14.50 -36.45
C LEU A 1107 -10.82 13.69 -37.03
N GLN A 1108 -9.53 14.01 -36.88
CA GLN A 1108 -8.76 14.57 -35.77
C GLN A 1108 -8.57 13.56 -34.62
N LEU A 1109 -7.74 12.54 -34.90
CA LEU A 1109 -7.01 11.79 -33.88
C LEU A 1109 -6.05 12.74 -33.16
N ASN A 1110 -6.13 12.82 -31.84
CA ASN A 1110 -5.19 13.55 -30.99
C ASN A 1110 -5.08 12.88 -29.62
N GLY A 1111 -3.89 12.39 -29.28
CA GLY A 1111 -3.57 11.77 -27.98
C GLY A 1111 -4.00 10.30 -27.82
N LEU A 1112 -3.29 9.47 -27.05
CA LEU A 1112 -1.91 9.63 -26.54
C LEU A 1112 -1.23 8.25 -26.44
N LEU A 1113 -0.21 8.01 -27.28
CA LEU A 1113 0.76 6.92 -27.10
C LEU A 1113 2.16 7.54 -27.19
N LYS A 1114 2.76 7.88 -26.04
CA LYS A 1114 4.09 8.50 -25.94
C LYS A 1114 5.16 7.49 -25.50
N THR A 1115 5.51 6.57 -26.40
CA THR A 1115 6.74 5.77 -26.24
C THR A 1115 7.96 6.70 -26.31
N ARG A 1116 8.64 6.95 -25.18
CA ARG A 1116 9.89 7.72 -25.16
C ARG A 1116 11.02 6.87 -25.74
N VAL A 1117 11.59 7.29 -26.87
CA VAL A 1117 12.86 6.74 -27.40
C VAL A 1117 13.94 7.79 -27.17
N LEU A 1118 14.97 7.43 -26.41
CA LEU A 1118 16.14 8.29 -26.15
C LEU A 1118 17.25 7.97 -27.16
N LEU A 1119 17.87 9.01 -27.73
CA LEU A 1119 18.99 8.88 -28.66
C LEU A 1119 20.18 9.72 -28.18
N LYS A 1120 21.38 9.17 -28.41
CA LYS A 1120 22.66 9.84 -28.18
C LYS A 1120 23.33 10.17 -29.52
N ASP A 1121 24.18 11.19 -29.53
CA ASP A 1121 25.07 11.46 -30.64
C ASP A 1121 26.28 10.49 -30.67
N VAL A 1122 27.09 10.57 -31.72
CA VAL A 1122 28.30 9.74 -31.91
C VAL A 1122 29.42 10.04 -30.92
N GLU A 1123 29.26 11.06 -30.06
CA GLU A 1123 30.18 11.42 -28.96
C GLU A 1123 29.56 11.06 -27.58
N GLY A 1124 28.44 10.33 -27.56
CA GLY A 1124 27.81 9.78 -26.36
C GLY A 1124 26.91 10.75 -25.59
N ARG A 1125 26.69 11.97 -26.09
CA ARG A 1125 25.83 12.98 -25.44
C ARG A 1125 24.37 12.75 -25.77
N TRP A 1126 23.49 13.04 -24.82
CA TRP A 1126 22.05 13.09 -25.07
C TRP A 1126 21.70 14.30 -25.95
N LEU A 1127 20.85 14.10 -26.96
CA LEU A 1127 20.28 15.20 -27.74
C LEU A 1127 19.15 15.87 -26.95
N LYS A 1128 19.12 17.22 -26.90
CA LYS A 1128 18.06 17.96 -26.21
C LYS A 1128 16.68 17.69 -26.84
N PRO A 1129 15.61 17.49 -26.05
CA PRO A 1129 14.24 17.54 -26.56
C PRO A 1129 13.95 18.93 -27.17
N GLY A 1130 13.28 18.98 -28.33
CA GLY A 1130 12.76 20.23 -28.90
C GLY A 1130 13.04 20.49 -30.38
N VAL A 1131 14.00 19.79 -31.01
CA VAL A 1131 14.26 19.97 -32.46
C VAL A 1131 13.26 19.16 -33.29
N ALA A 1132 12.25 19.84 -33.83
CA ALA A 1132 11.28 19.24 -34.76
C ALA A 1132 11.92 18.96 -36.14
N VAL A 1133 12.35 17.71 -36.36
CA VAL A 1133 12.77 17.24 -37.69
C VAL A 1133 11.51 16.96 -38.53
N SER A 1134 11.22 17.81 -39.50
CA SER A 1134 10.04 17.66 -40.35
C SER A 1134 10.22 16.54 -41.38
N LEU A 1135 9.52 15.42 -41.17
CA LEU A 1135 9.26 14.46 -42.24
C LEU A 1135 8.22 15.06 -43.20
N GLN A 1136 8.71 15.76 -44.23
CA GLN A 1136 7.88 16.12 -45.39
C GLN A 1136 7.40 14.87 -46.12
N GLU A 1137 6.18 14.92 -46.69
CA GLU A 1137 5.68 13.88 -47.59
C GLU A 1137 6.51 13.81 -48.87
N VAL A 1138 7.53 12.94 -48.90
CA VAL A 1138 8.13 12.51 -50.18
C VAL A 1138 7.22 11.45 -50.79
N ARG A 1139 6.34 11.89 -51.69
CA ARG A 1139 5.55 10.98 -52.53
C ARG A 1139 6.49 10.14 -53.39
N ALA A 1140 6.24 8.83 -53.45
CA ALA A 1140 6.95 7.94 -54.35
C ALA A 1140 6.33 8.02 -55.76
N GLU A 1141 6.95 8.80 -56.65
CA GLU A 1141 6.65 8.79 -58.09
C GLU A 1141 7.92 8.53 -58.91
N GLU A 1142 7.76 7.71 -59.96
CA GLU A 1142 8.65 7.53 -61.12
C GLU A 1142 10.12 7.14 -60.89
N VAL A 1143 10.36 5.82 -60.82
CA VAL A 1143 11.52 5.20 -61.48
C VAL A 1143 11.13 4.96 -62.95
N ASP A 1144 11.96 5.36 -63.91
CA ASP A 1144 11.62 5.23 -65.34
C ASP A 1144 11.69 3.78 -65.87
N ASP A 1145 11.15 3.57 -67.08
CA ASP A 1145 11.07 2.28 -67.80
C ASP A 1145 12.44 1.61 -68.10
N ARG A 1146 13.56 2.12 -67.56
CA ARG A 1146 14.91 1.57 -67.76
C ARG A 1146 15.66 1.30 -66.45
N GLY A 1147 15.03 1.55 -65.30
CA GLY A 1147 15.38 0.91 -64.03
C GLY A 1147 16.82 1.14 -63.56
N ARG A 1148 17.21 2.41 -63.37
CA ARG A 1148 18.52 2.76 -62.78
C ARG A 1148 18.39 3.94 -61.81
N VAL A 1149 18.91 3.75 -60.60
CA VAL A 1149 19.36 4.83 -59.72
C VAL A 1149 20.89 4.93 -59.89
N THR A 1150 21.47 6.12 -59.78
CA THR A 1150 22.90 6.36 -59.98
C THR A 1150 23.57 6.95 -58.74
N ASP A 1151 24.65 6.32 -58.28
CA ASP A 1151 25.39 6.68 -57.07
C ASP A 1151 26.32 7.90 -57.21
N SER A 1152 26.46 8.64 -56.10
CA SER A 1152 27.73 9.16 -55.58
C SER A 1152 27.53 9.45 -54.07
N LEU A 1153 28.19 8.75 -53.13
CA LEU A 1153 29.59 8.95 -52.70
C LEU A 1153 29.80 10.36 -52.09
N ASP A 1154 30.35 10.54 -50.88
CA ASP A 1154 31.22 9.70 -50.03
C ASP A 1154 30.82 9.80 -48.52
N ALA A 1155 31.42 9.10 -47.54
CA ALA A 1155 31.89 7.71 -47.41
C ALA A 1155 32.53 7.54 -46.00
N ALA A 1156 31.94 6.76 -45.09
CA ALA A 1156 32.57 6.33 -43.83
C ALA A 1156 32.03 4.95 -43.40
N ASN A 1157 32.94 4.04 -43.04
CA ASN A 1157 32.67 2.63 -42.75
C ASN A 1157 32.52 2.36 -41.23
N ALA A 1158 32.11 1.19 -40.72
CA ALA A 1158 31.11 0.17 -41.11
C ALA A 1158 31.16 -1.02 -40.12
N THR A 1159 30.15 -1.90 -40.14
CA THR A 1159 30.29 -3.38 -40.00
C THR A 1159 30.54 -4.05 -38.63
N PHE A 1160 29.43 -4.57 -38.06
CA PHE A 1160 29.23 -5.95 -37.55
C PHE A 1160 29.64 -6.43 -36.12
N MET A 1161 29.27 -7.69 -35.85
CA MET A 1161 28.86 -8.29 -34.56
C MET A 1161 29.78 -9.39 -33.99
N PHE A 1162 29.87 -9.42 -32.65
CA PHE A 1162 29.96 -10.60 -31.74
C PHE A 1162 31.18 -11.54 -31.68
N MET A 1163 31.30 -12.18 -30.49
CA MET A 1163 32.26 -13.20 -30.02
C MET A 1163 33.66 -12.66 -29.62
N TYR A 1164 34.44 -13.27 -28.69
CA TYR A 1164 34.33 -14.56 -27.97
C TYR A 1164 34.91 -14.47 -26.52
N SER A 1165 35.10 -15.62 -25.87
CA SER A 1165 35.49 -15.83 -24.46
C SER A 1165 37.01 -15.77 -24.16
N ARG A 1166 37.35 -15.73 -22.86
CA ARG A 1166 38.68 -15.92 -22.21
C ARG A 1166 39.77 -16.61 -23.07
N TRP A 1167 40.97 -16.03 -23.13
CA TRP A 1167 42.29 -16.74 -23.08
C TRP A 1167 43.40 -15.77 -22.62
N THR A 1168 44.52 -16.28 -22.07
CA THR A 1168 45.43 -15.49 -21.23
C THR A 1168 46.83 -15.20 -21.81
N ASN A 1169 47.28 -13.94 -21.63
CA ASN A 1169 48.65 -13.51 -21.26
C ASN A 1169 49.86 -13.83 -22.19
N LYS A 1170 50.61 -12.78 -22.61
CA LYS A 1170 52.12 -12.70 -22.57
C LYS A 1170 52.76 -11.44 -23.19
N THR A 1171 52.55 -10.26 -22.59
CA THR A 1171 53.51 -9.13 -22.57
C THR A 1171 53.01 -8.09 -21.57
N GLY A 1172 53.74 -7.89 -20.47
CA GLY A 1172 53.26 -7.08 -19.36
C GLY A 1172 53.40 -5.58 -19.57
N THR A 1173 52.27 -4.90 -19.83
CA THR A 1173 52.12 -3.44 -19.68
C THR A 1173 50.77 -3.17 -19.02
N LYS A 1174 50.75 -2.43 -17.90
CA LYS A 1174 49.48 -1.94 -17.32
C LYS A 1174 48.87 -0.88 -18.23
N MET A 1175 47.55 -0.86 -18.36
CA MET A 1175 46.82 0.36 -18.71
C MET A 1175 45.45 0.35 -18.03
N THR A 1176 45.31 1.20 -17.01
CA THR A 1176 44.01 1.59 -16.45
C THR A 1176 43.41 2.61 -17.41
N ILE A 1177 42.12 2.49 -17.73
CA ILE A 1177 41.36 3.54 -18.42
C ILE A 1177 40.05 3.72 -17.67
N THR A 1178 39.76 4.99 -17.36
CA THR A 1178 38.52 5.54 -16.79
C THR A 1178 37.37 5.51 -17.79
#